data_AF-A0AAP0P7C7-F1
#
_entry.id   AF-A0AAP0P7C7-F1
#
_cell.length_a   1.000
_cell.length_b   1.000
_cell.length_c   1.000
_cell.angle_alpha   90.00
_cell.angle_beta   90.00
_cell.angle_gamma   90.00
#
_symmetry.space_group_name_H-M   'P 1'
#
loop_
_entity.id
_entity.type
_entity.pdbx_description
1 polymer ?
#
loop_
_entity_poly.entity_id
_entity_poly.type
_entity_poly.pdbx_seq_one_letter_code
_entity_poly.pdbx_strand_id
1 'polypeptide(L)'
;MSEPILKRVCPEKLMRIPTNANKWIRTHFATPTPHIHHLHMRPPKLPIIGNLHQLGHLPHRSLSKLSDIYGPVMLLRLGRVPLLVVSSAETAREILKTQDLNFCTRSSLLTLKRLSYNFLDVAFSPHSEYWKEMRRIFVQELMSSKRVHSFAPVRGEEVANMVDSISKSCACSMRPVDLTEELFSLTNRVICRIAFGKSYQGRKFDGGKFSEVVYEVMAVLGTFSASDFYPSSRIAWAVDMITGLKGRLERCFRDFDKFYQQIIDEHLERAENKQDDDEEEEEEEDIIDVLIGIMRDQSSAIHITADHIKAVIMNIFLGGVDTGAIVMVWAMTELARKPELMKKAQEEIRTSVGNKGNYVEEGDLNQLHYLKMIVKETLRMHPPGPLLVPRECMNQCKVNGYDISPGTRAMVNVWAIGRNPEYWDNPDEFCPERFEDSIIDYKGQQFEFLPFGGGRRVCPGMTMGVLNVELALANLLYCFDWKLPNGMNVEDIDMDEGAGLAIHKKSPLFLQTAFNAEHYSRRDRDKFGRDGVGDDRVSEAPRQNEEGAGRDQGKCRHERDRRFEDSSINYRGQHFEFLPFGGGPRICPGINMGVLNVEHALANLLYCFDWELPNGMNVEDIEMDEVAGLELRKRSPLLLGGTYTNQTEKLKEKVRLMLKNTSGQIAKLELIDTLERLGVGYLFEGEIKKSLEDIDHNKNKWTKDSLYATSLTFRILRQHGYKESAGNENM
;
A
#
# COMPACT_ATOMS: atom_id res chain seq x y z
N MET A 1 -35.10 -54.00 -9.00
CA MET A 1 -36.43 -53.90 -8.37
C MET A 1 -36.50 -52.53 -7.72
N SER A 2 -37.41 -51.61 -8.02
CA SER A 2 -38.42 -51.47 -9.09
C SER A 2 -39.23 -50.23 -8.70
N GLU A 3 -39.15 -49.17 -9.50
CA GLU A 3 -40.11 -48.04 -9.48
C GLU A 3 -41.52 -48.55 -9.87
N PRO A 4 -42.66 -47.82 -9.64
CA PRO A 4 -42.94 -46.65 -10.51
C PRO A 4 -43.98 -45.56 -10.08
N ILE A 5 -43.99 -44.46 -10.86
CA ILE A 5 -45.14 -43.64 -11.33
C ILE A 5 -45.69 -42.44 -10.51
N LEU A 6 -45.64 -41.27 -11.16
CA LEU A 6 -46.35 -40.00 -10.90
C LEU A 6 -47.82 -40.00 -11.37
N LYS A 7 -48.67 -39.10 -10.84
CA LYS A 7 -49.73 -38.42 -11.62
C LYS A 7 -49.96 -36.96 -11.18
N ARG A 8 -50.21 -36.09 -12.18
CA ARG A 8 -50.42 -34.63 -12.10
C ARG A 8 -51.88 -34.26 -11.81
N VAL A 9 -52.17 -33.07 -11.22
CA VAL A 9 -53.20 -32.08 -11.65
C VAL A 9 -52.85 -30.68 -11.10
N CYS A 10 -53.13 -29.62 -11.88
CA CYS A 10 -53.20 -28.18 -11.54
C CYS A 10 -54.39 -27.59 -12.37
N PRO A 11 -54.90 -26.34 -12.21
CA PRO A 11 -54.87 -25.37 -11.10
C PRO A 11 -56.29 -24.77 -10.76
N GLU A 12 -56.34 -23.66 -10.00
CA GLU A 12 -57.43 -22.65 -9.87
C GLU A 12 -58.88 -23.03 -9.39
N LYS A 13 -59.23 -22.59 -8.16
CA LYS A 13 -60.29 -21.55 -7.95
C LYS A 13 -60.45 -21.08 -6.49
N LEU A 14 -60.10 -19.82 -6.27
CA LEU A 14 -60.79 -18.80 -5.44
C LEU A 14 -61.74 -19.26 -4.30
N MET A 15 -61.38 -18.92 -3.06
CA MET A 15 -62.35 -18.30 -2.14
C MET A 15 -61.72 -17.11 -1.40
N ARG A 16 -62.48 -16.03 -1.22
CA ARG A 16 -61.98 -14.70 -0.86
C ARG A 16 -61.85 -14.53 0.67
N ILE A 17 -60.71 -14.00 1.13
CA ILE A 17 -60.56 -13.50 2.51
C ILE A 17 -60.89 -11.98 2.51
N PRO A 18 -61.67 -11.45 3.49
CA PRO A 18 -62.10 -10.05 3.46
C PRO A 18 -60.96 -9.03 3.65
N THR A 19 -60.97 -7.98 2.84
CA THR A 19 -59.94 -6.92 2.75
C THR A 19 -59.79 -6.00 3.98
N ASN A 20 -60.53 -6.24 5.08
CA ASN A 20 -60.52 -5.38 6.26
C ASN A 20 -59.62 -5.84 7.42
N ALA A 21 -59.16 -7.11 7.45
CA ALA A 21 -58.25 -7.59 8.51
C ALA A 21 -56.88 -6.88 8.46
N ASN A 22 -56.35 -6.64 7.25
CA ASN A 22 -55.06 -5.98 7.03
C ASN A 22 -55.03 -4.49 7.41
N LYS A 23 -56.18 -3.84 7.63
CA LYS A 23 -56.23 -2.43 8.05
C LYS A 23 -56.12 -2.27 9.57
N TRP A 24 -56.60 -3.25 10.33
CA TRP A 24 -56.56 -3.22 11.80
C TRP A 24 -55.16 -3.57 12.34
N ILE A 25 -54.51 -4.59 11.77
CA ILE A 25 -53.13 -4.97 12.12
C ILE A 25 -52.14 -3.83 11.78
N ARG A 26 -52.28 -3.19 10.60
CA ARG A 26 -51.45 -2.04 10.21
C ARG A 26 -51.65 -0.76 11.05
N THR A 27 -52.71 -0.66 11.84
CA THR A 27 -52.97 0.51 12.71
C THR A 27 -52.59 0.27 14.17
N HIS A 28 -52.57 -0.99 14.64
CA HIS A 28 -52.26 -1.33 16.04
C HIS A 28 -50.88 -1.99 16.24
N PHE A 29 -50.29 -2.56 15.19
CA PHE A 29 -48.91 -3.05 15.15
C PHE A 29 -48.07 -2.28 14.13
N ALA A 30 -48.33 -0.97 13.99
CA ALA A 30 -47.31 -0.06 13.51
C ALA A 30 -46.24 0.01 14.61
N THR A 31 -45.20 -0.82 14.50
CA THR A 31 -43.89 -0.46 15.03
C THR A 31 -43.61 0.98 14.59
N PRO A 32 -43.10 1.87 15.45
CA PRO A 32 -42.70 3.18 15.00
C PRO A 32 -41.79 2.98 13.78
N THR A 33 -42.16 3.52 12.63
CA THR A 33 -41.16 3.84 11.61
C THR A 33 -40.07 4.57 12.38
N PRO A 34 -38.80 4.11 12.35
CA PRO A 34 -37.75 4.89 12.97
C PRO A 34 -37.82 6.25 12.29
N HIS A 35 -38.29 7.25 13.04
CA HIS A 35 -38.00 8.62 12.71
C HIS A 35 -36.48 8.61 12.58
N ILE A 36 -35.99 8.88 11.38
CA ILE A 36 -34.55 8.99 11.13
C ILE A 36 -34.15 10.19 11.98
N HIS A 37 -33.76 9.92 13.22
CA HIS A 37 -33.09 10.86 14.06
C HIS A 37 -31.93 11.32 13.20
N HIS A 38 -31.86 12.63 12.94
CA HIS A 38 -30.77 13.22 12.19
C HIS A 38 -29.49 12.98 13.00
N LEU A 39 -28.86 11.82 12.83
CA LEU A 39 -27.51 11.57 13.28
C LEU A 39 -26.68 12.64 12.57
N HIS A 40 -26.10 13.52 13.38
CA HIS A 40 -25.44 14.70 12.85
C HIS A 40 -24.27 14.23 11.98
N MET A 41 -24.34 14.40 10.65
CA MET A 41 -23.23 14.07 9.73
C MET A 41 -21.88 14.75 10.05
N ARG A 42 -21.83 15.59 11.10
CA ARG A 42 -20.66 16.34 11.55
C ARG A 42 -20.22 15.80 12.90
N PRO A 43 -19.35 14.77 12.93
CA PRO A 43 -18.62 14.37 14.13
C PRO A 43 -18.01 15.59 14.84
N PRO A 44 -18.01 15.61 16.18
CA PRO A 44 -17.51 16.73 16.96
C PRO A 44 -16.04 16.98 16.61
N LYS A 45 -15.72 18.25 16.38
CA LYS A 45 -14.40 18.71 15.93
C LYS A 45 -13.74 19.52 17.03
N LEU A 46 -12.43 19.36 17.21
CA LEU A 46 -11.66 20.21 18.12
C LEU A 46 -11.29 21.55 17.45
N PRO A 47 -11.05 22.61 18.22
CA PRO A 47 -10.45 23.84 17.70
C PRO A 47 -9.14 23.55 16.97
N ILE A 48 -8.81 24.38 15.96
CA ILE A 48 -7.59 24.31 15.14
C ILE A 48 -7.50 23.03 14.28
N ILE A 49 -7.33 21.85 14.89
CA ILE A 49 -7.08 20.56 14.22
C ILE A 49 -8.33 19.89 13.61
N GLY A 50 -9.52 20.30 14.04
CA GLY A 50 -10.77 19.73 13.56
C GLY A 50 -10.94 18.26 13.97
N ASN A 51 -11.17 17.40 12.99
CA ASN A 51 -11.42 15.96 13.13
C ASN A 51 -10.16 15.09 12.92
N LEU A 52 -8.96 15.68 12.74
CA LEU A 52 -7.70 14.94 12.59
C LEU A 52 -7.48 13.92 13.74
N HIS A 53 -7.82 14.31 14.97
CA HIS A 53 -7.73 13.48 16.18
C HIS A 53 -8.62 12.21 16.17
N GLN A 54 -9.51 12.06 15.18
CA GLN A 54 -10.40 10.89 15.03
C GLN A 54 -9.90 9.93 13.95
N LEU A 55 -8.81 10.26 13.25
CA LEU A 55 -8.17 9.40 12.27
C LEU A 55 -7.01 8.66 12.93
N GLY A 56 -7.12 7.34 13.06
CA GLY A 56 -6.00 6.49 13.45
C GLY A 56 -5.10 6.13 12.26
N HIS A 57 -4.09 5.29 12.53
CA HIS A 57 -3.13 4.80 11.52
C HIS A 57 -3.76 4.14 10.28
N LEU A 58 -5.00 3.63 10.38
CA LEU A 58 -5.83 3.17 9.26
C LEU A 58 -7.05 4.11 9.12
N PRO A 59 -6.97 5.18 8.30
CA PRO A 59 -8.04 6.16 8.15
C PRO A 59 -9.35 5.56 7.63
N HIS A 60 -9.32 4.60 6.70
CA HIS A 60 -10.54 3.94 6.18
C HIS A 60 -11.31 3.18 7.26
N ARG A 61 -10.63 2.44 8.14
CA ARG A 61 -11.27 1.78 9.29
C ARG A 61 -11.79 2.81 10.31
N SER A 62 -11.04 3.89 10.54
CA SER A 62 -11.45 4.97 11.44
C SER A 62 -12.70 5.69 10.92
N LEU A 63 -12.74 5.97 9.62
CA LEU A 63 -13.86 6.58 8.92
C LEU A 63 -15.07 5.64 8.84
N SER A 64 -14.86 4.32 8.70
CA SER A 64 -15.96 3.34 8.74
C SER A 64 -16.66 3.37 10.11
N LYS A 65 -15.88 3.26 11.20
CA LYS A 65 -16.41 3.35 12.58
C LYS A 65 -17.13 4.66 12.88
N LEU A 66 -16.72 5.76 12.24
CA LEU A 66 -17.45 7.02 12.31
C LEU A 66 -18.73 6.99 11.47
N SER A 67 -18.75 6.40 10.27
CA SER A 67 -19.99 6.27 9.50
C SER A 67 -21.03 5.37 10.18
N ASP A 68 -20.62 4.38 10.96
CA ASP A 68 -21.52 3.54 11.77
C ASP A 68 -22.25 4.37 12.86
N ILE A 69 -21.62 5.46 13.33
CA ILE A 69 -22.12 6.34 14.41
C ILE A 69 -22.84 7.59 13.86
N TYR A 70 -22.47 8.08 12.67
CA TYR A 70 -22.96 9.37 12.14
C TYR A 70 -23.68 9.27 10.78
N GLY A 71 -23.78 8.06 10.22
CA GLY A 71 -24.38 7.77 8.92
C GLY A 71 -23.35 7.67 7.78
N PRO A 72 -23.74 7.10 6.62
CA PRO A 72 -22.84 6.82 5.51
C PRO A 72 -22.34 8.06 4.75
N VAL A 73 -22.77 9.26 5.14
CA VAL A 73 -22.31 10.53 4.58
C VAL A 73 -21.89 11.41 5.75
N MET A 74 -20.64 11.86 5.74
CA MET A 74 -20.09 12.68 6.82
C MET A 74 -19.36 13.91 6.28
N LEU A 75 -19.50 15.04 6.97
CA LEU A 75 -18.73 16.26 6.73
C LEU A 75 -17.77 16.51 7.89
N LEU A 76 -16.51 16.18 7.65
CA LEU A 76 -15.37 16.40 8.54
C LEU A 76 -14.63 17.70 8.18
N ARG A 77 -13.70 18.08 9.05
CA ARG A 77 -12.71 19.13 8.78
C ARG A 77 -11.32 18.67 9.22
N LEU A 78 -10.37 18.58 8.30
CA LEU A 78 -8.98 18.24 8.62
C LEU A 78 -8.15 19.53 8.68
N GLY A 79 -7.83 19.97 9.90
CA GLY A 79 -7.32 21.34 10.13
C GLY A 79 -8.32 22.39 9.65
N ARG A 80 -7.94 23.16 8.62
CA ARG A 80 -8.82 24.14 7.96
C ARG A 80 -9.61 23.57 6.77
N VAL A 81 -9.24 22.42 6.22
CA VAL A 81 -9.82 21.87 4.98
C VAL A 81 -11.11 21.09 5.25
N PRO A 82 -12.24 21.40 4.57
CA PRO A 82 -13.45 20.59 4.65
C PRO A 82 -13.32 19.28 3.85
N LEU A 83 -13.86 18.20 4.40
CA LEU A 83 -13.82 16.85 3.83
C LEU A 83 -15.19 16.19 3.90
N LEU A 84 -15.75 15.83 2.75
CA LEU A 84 -16.88 14.94 2.58
C LEU A 84 -16.38 13.49 2.53
N VAL A 85 -16.90 12.63 3.38
CA VAL A 85 -16.65 11.18 3.37
C VAL A 85 -17.95 10.46 3.02
N VAL A 86 -17.85 9.51 2.09
CA VAL A 86 -18.97 8.72 1.57
C VAL A 86 -18.69 7.23 1.74
N SER A 87 -19.60 6.52 2.40
CA SER A 87 -19.53 5.10 2.75
C SER A 87 -20.72 4.27 2.23
N SER A 88 -21.59 4.82 1.38
CA SER A 88 -22.72 4.11 0.73
C SER A 88 -22.61 4.08 -0.79
N ALA A 89 -23.19 3.04 -1.41
CA ALA A 89 -23.28 2.89 -2.85
C ALA A 89 -24.14 3.99 -3.50
N GLU A 90 -25.24 4.41 -2.86
CA GLU A 90 -26.16 5.44 -3.37
C GLU A 90 -25.45 6.79 -3.47
N THR A 91 -24.73 7.20 -2.42
CA THR A 91 -24.03 8.49 -2.43
C THR A 91 -22.73 8.41 -3.22
N ALA A 92 -22.06 7.24 -3.30
CA ALA A 92 -20.96 7.04 -4.23
C ALA A 92 -21.43 7.20 -5.69
N ARG A 93 -22.60 6.66 -6.04
CA ARG A 93 -23.26 6.87 -7.34
C ARG A 93 -23.60 8.34 -7.58
N GLU A 94 -24.07 9.04 -6.54
CA GLU A 94 -24.34 10.48 -6.64
C GLU A 94 -23.09 11.27 -7.02
N ILE A 95 -21.97 11.12 -6.31
CA ILE A 95 -20.76 11.94 -6.55
C ILE A 95 -19.89 11.44 -7.72
N LEU A 96 -19.88 10.15 -8.04
CA LEU A 96 -19.05 9.57 -9.10
C LEU A 96 -19.77 9.40 -10.45
N LYS A 97 -21.11 9.55 -10.50
CA LYS A 97 -21.89 9.44 -11.75
C LYS A 97 -22.83 10.62 -11.94
N THR A 98 -23.78 10.84 -11.02
CA THR A 98 -24.82 11.89 -11.18
C THR A 98 -24.21 13.29 -11.18
N GLN A 99 -23.24 13.52 -10.31
CA GLN A 99 -22.54 14.79 -10.12
C GLN A 99 -21.03 14.67 -10.42
N ASP A 100 -20.63 13.73 -11.27
CA ASP A 100 -19.21 13.49 -11.58
C ASP A 100 -18.50 14.77 -12.05
N LEU A 101 -19.17 15.64 -12.83
CA LEU A 101 -18.63 16.93 -13.24
C LEU A 101 -18.38 17.92 -12.09
N ASN A 102 -19.04 17.79 -10.94
CA ASN A 102 -18.73 18.60 -9.76
C ASN A 102 -17.55 18.01 -8.95
N PHE A 103 -17.30 16.70 -9.05
CA PHE A 103 -16.31 15.99 -8.24
C PHE A 103 -15.17 15.35 -9.06
N CYS A 104 -15.00 15.68 -10.34
CA CYS A 104 -13.98 15.07 -11.20
C CYS A 104 -12.60 15.74 -11.11
N THR A 105 -12.42 16.80 -10.31
CA THR A 105 -11.10 17.41 -10.08
C THR A 105 -10.37 16.81 -8.88
N ARG A 106 -9.09 17.17 -8.75
CA ARG A 106 -8.15 16.72 -7.72
C ARG A 106 -7.69 17.91 -6.88
N SER A 107 -7.44 17.68 -5.60
CA SER A 107 -6.87 18.68 -4.70
C SER A 107 -5.40 18.94 -5.00
N SER A 108 -5.00 20.21 -4.95
CA SER A 108 -3.60 20.63 -5.06
C SER A 108 -2.82 20.35 -3.75
N LEU A 109 -2.38 19.10 -3.53
CA LEU A 109 -1.52 18.72 -2.40
C LEU A 109 -0.04 19.00 -2.69
N LEU A 110 0.74 19.38 -1.68
CA LEU A 110 2.15 19.77 -1.82
C LEU A 110 3.00 18.64 -2.43
N THR A 111 2.93 17.45 -1.82
CA THR A 111 3.68 16.26 -2.24
C THR A 111 3.30 15.83 -3.66
N LEU A 112 2.00 15.73 -3.95
CA LEU A 112 1.51 15.35 -5.27
C LEU A 112 1.99 16.34 -6.32
N LYS A 113 1.85 17.65 -6.07
CA LYS A 113 2.29 18.72 -6.98
C LYS A 113 3.78 18.58 -7.33
N ARG A 114 4.63 18.26 -6.35
CA ARG A 114 6.08 18.16 -6.58
C ARG A 114 6.46 16.93 -7.39
N LEU A 115 5.92 15.75 -7.05
CA LEU A 115 6.24 14.48 -7.71
C LEU A 115 5.57 14.30 -9.07
N SER A 116 4.44 14.98 -9.33
CA SER A 116 3.75 15.05 -10.64
C SER A 116 4.29 16.11 -11.60
N TYR A 117 5.49 16.65 -11.35
CA TYR A 117 6.08 17.71 -12.18
C TYR A 117 5.17 18.94 -12.33
N ASN A 118 4.55 19.38 -11.24
CA ASN A 118 3.53 20.45 -11.23
C ASN A 118 2.25 20.06 -12.00
N PHE A 119 1.72 18.87 -11.74
CA PHE A 119 0.48 18.36 -12.35
C PHE A 119 0.56 18.25 -13.89
N LEU A 120 1.65 17.66 -14.38
CA LEU A 120 1.77 17.21 -15.77
C LEU A 120 1.39 15.72 -15.94
N ASP A 121 0.85 15.11 -14.88
CA ASP A 121 0.44 13.71 -14.81
C ASP A 121 -1.05 13.52 -15.18
N VAL A 122 -1.57 12.29 -15.07
CA VAL A 122 -2.97 11.96 -15.40
C VAL A 122 -3.81 11.66 -14.16
N ALA A 123 -3.19 11.19 -13.08
CA ALA A 123 -3.86 10.74 -11.86
C ALA A 123 -4.23 11.91 -10.93
N PHE A 124 -3.29 12.84 -10.71
CA PHE A 124 -3.38 13.94 -9.74
C PHE A 124 -3.71 15.30 -10.37
N SER A 125 -3.55 15.46 -11.69
CA SER A 125 -3.86 16.71 -12.38
C SER A 125 -5.32 17.19 -12.22
N PRO A 126 -5.55 18.48 -11.93
CA PRO A 126 -6.88 19.09 -11.89
C PRO A 126 -7.67 18.92 -13.19
N HIS A 127 -8.99 18.82 -13.09
CA HIS A 127 -9.86 18.68 -14.26
C HIS A 127 -9.84 19.95 -15.13
N SER A 128 -9.41 19.79 -16.37
CA SER A 128 -9.17 20.86 -17.35
C SER A 128 -9.21 20.24 -18.76
N GLU A 129 -9.22 21.06 -19.82
CA GLU A 129 -9.04 20.55 -21.19
C GLU A 129 -7.67 19.86 -21.35
N TYR A 130 -6.62 20.40 -20.72
CA TYR A 130 -5.31 19.76 -20.62
C TYR A 130 -5.41 18.33 -20.06
N TRP A 131 -6.08 18.16 -18.91
CA TRP A 131 -6.23 16.83 -18.32
C TRP A 131 -7.06 15.88 -19.20
N LYS A 132 -8.11 16.37 -19.87
CA LYS A 132 -8.90 15.52 -20.79
C LYS A 132 -8.04 14.98 -21.93
N GLU A 133 -7.19 15.82 -22.50
CA GLU A 133 -6.34 15.45 -23.63
C GLU A 133 -5.16 14.56 -23.20
N MET A 134 -4.47 14.86 -22.10
CA MET A 134 -3.50 13.93 -21.50
C MET A 134 -4.14 12.58 -21.15
N ARG A 135 -5.38 12.58 -20.65
CA ARG A 135 -6.14 11.36 -20.36
C ARG A 135 -6.54 10.62 -21.63
N ARG A 136 -6.84 11.31 -22.73
CA ARG A 136 -7.10 10.71 -24.05
C ARG A 136 -5.86 9.99 -24.54
N ILE A 137 -4.72 10.69 -24.62
CA ILE A 137 -3.43 10.14 -25.05
C ILE A 137 -3.07 8.90 -24.21
N PHE A 138 -3.12 9.01 -22.89
CA PHE A 138 -2.81 7.90 -21.98
C PHE A 138 -3.68 6.65 -22.21
N VAL A 139 -4.99 6.83 -22.45
CA VAL A 139 -5.92 5.71 -22.66
C VAL A 139 -5.84 5.13 -24.07
N GLN A 140 -5.59 5.95 -25.10
CA GLN A 140 -5.55 5.49 -26.49
C GLN A 140 -4.20 4.87 -26.85
N GLU A 141 -3.09 5.53 -26.50
CA GLU A 141 -1.76 5.12 -26.94
C GLU A 141 -1.11 4.09 -26.00
N LEU A 142 -1.32 4.24 -24.68
CA LEU A 142 -0.61 3.46 -23.65
C LEU A 142 -1.46 2.34 -23.02
N MET A 143 -2.76 2.58 -22.81
CA MET A 143 -3.65 1.66 -22.07
C MET A 143 -4.83 1.12 -22.91
N SER A 144 -4.76 1.21 -24.24
CA SER A 144 -5.78 0.61 -25.10
C SER A 144 -5.68 -0.91 -25.05
N SER A 145 -6.79 -1.63 -25.28
CA SER A 145 -6.78 -3.11 -25.27
C SER A 145 -5.74 -3.70 -26.22
N LYS A 146 -5.52 -3.07 -27.39
CA LYS A 146 -4.45 -3.47 -28.33
C LYS A 146 -3.07 -3.39 -27.66
N ARG A 147 -2.72 -2.25 -27.06
CA ARG A 147 -1.43 -2.02 -26.40
C ARG A 147 -1.26 -2.90 -25.15
N VAL A 148 -2.33 -3.12 -24.38
CA VAL A 148 -2.27 -4.03 -23.22
C VAL A 148 -1.97 -5.47 -23.69
N HIS A 149 -2.61 -5.96 -24.75
CA HIS A 149 -2.35 -7.30 -25.27
C HIS A 149 -1.00 -7.44 -25.99
N SER A 150 -0.42 -6.39 -26.58
CA SER A 150 0.94 -6.49 -27.16
C SER A 150 2.00 -6.78 -26.09
N PHE A 151 1.77 -6.42 -24.83
CA PHE A 151 2.66 -6.77 -23.71
C PHE A 151 2.44 -8.18 -23.13
N ALA A 152 1.68 -9.06 -23.80
CA ALA A 152 1.47 -10.44 -23.35
C ALA A 152 2.77 -11.28 -23.28
N PRO A 153 3.75 -11.17 -24.22
CA PRO A 153 5.03 -11.89 -24.14
C PRO A 153 5.80 -11.52 -22.86
N VAL A 154 5.97 -10.23 -22.59
CA VAL A 154 6.61 -9.69 -21.38
C VAL A 154 5.97 -10.24 -20.10
N ARG A 155 4.63 -10.31 -20.03
CA ARG A 155 3.92 -10.89 -18.89
C ARG A 155 4.19 -12.38 -18.74
N GLY A 156 4.10 -13.15 -19.82
CA GLY A 156 4.34 -14.59 -19.83
C GLY A 156 5.76 -14.95 -19.39
N GLU A 157 6.76 -14.24 -19.92
CA GLU A 157 8.17 -14.43 -19.57
C GLU A 157 8.47 -14.14 -18.10
N GLU A 158 8.00 -13.01 -17.56
CA GLU A 158 8.30 -12.69 -16.16
C GLU A 158 7.55 -13.59 -15.16
N VAL A 159 6.35 -14.05 -15.51
CA VAL A 159 5.63 -15.07 -14.73
C VAL A 159 6.36 -16.42 -14.78
N ALA A 160 6.85 -16.84 -15.96
CA ALA A 160 7.69 -18.04 -16.08
C ALA A 160 8.99 -17.90 -15.25
N ASN A 161 9.66 -16.74 -15.31
CA ASN A 161 10.86 -16.43 -14.51
C ASN A 161 10.57 -16.52 -13.00
N MET A 162 9.40 -16.08 -12.53
CA MET A 162 8.97 -16.21 -11.13
C MET A 162 8.77 -17.69 -10.76
N VAL A 163 8.02 -18.46 -11.56
CA VAL A 163 7.80 -19.91 -11.33
C VAL A 163 9.13 -20.65 -11.29
N ASP A 164 10.05 -20.33 -12.20
CA ASP A 164 11.39 -20.89 -12.23
C ASP A 164 12.24 -20.53 -10.99
N SER A 165 12.16 -19.27 -10.52
CA SER A 165 12.83 -18.81 -9.28
C SER A 165 12.36 -19.60 -8.06
N ILE A 166 11.03 -19.67 -7.89
CA ILE A 166 10.39 -20.41 -6.80
C ILE A 166 10.79 -21.90 -6.87
N SER A 167 10.70 -22.52 -8.06
CA SER A 167 11.04 -23.94 -8.26
C SER A 167 12.49 -24.24 -7.88
N LYS A 168 13.45 -23.39 -8.29
CA LYS A 168 14.87 -23.53 -7.94
C LYS A 168 15.10 -23.36 -6.43
N SER A 169 14.49 -22.36 -5.80
CA SER A 169 14.59 -22.13 -4.35
C SER A 169 14.05 -23.29 -3.52
N CYS A 170 12.96 -23.92 -3.98
CA CYS A 170 12.34 -25.07 -3.31
C CYS A 170 13.15 -26.36 -3.50
N ALA A 171 13.75 -26.57 -4.68
CA ALA A 171 14.65 -27.70 -4.93
C ALA A 171 15.94 -27.62 -4.09
N CYS A 172 16.49 -26.41 -3.92
CA CYS A 172 17.70 -26.17 -3.14
C CYS A 172 17.47 -26.07 -1.63
N SER A 173 16.23 -25.80 -1.17
CA SER A 173 15.94 -25.67 0.26
C SER A 173 14.46 -25.90 0.61
N MET A 174 14.20 -26.58 1.73
CA MET A 174 12.85 -26.69 2.30
C MET A 174 12.36 -25.39 2.97
N ARG A 175 12.92 -24.22 2.63
CA ARG A 175 12.55 -22.95 3.27
C ARG A 175 11.20 -22.46 2.75
N PRO A 176 10.38 -21.79 3.58
CA PRO A 176 9.23 -21.05 3.10
C PRO A 176 9.64 -19.97 2.09
N VAL A 177 8.83 -19.78 1.06
CA VAL A 177 8.94 -18.74 0.04
C VAL A 177 8.29 -17.47 0.57
N ASP A 178 8.99 -16.34 0.52
CA ASP A 178 8.37 -15.03 0.76
C ASP A 178 7.58 -14.63 -0.49
N LEU A 179 6.27 -14.89 -0.49
CA LEU A 179 5.40 -14.52 -1.59
C LEU A 179 5.21 -13.00 -1.68
N THR A 180 5.43 -12.24 -0.60
CA THR A 180 5.34 -10.78 -0.65
C THR A 180 6.52 -10.17 -1.42
N GLU A 181 7.74 -10.67 -1.22
CA GLU A 181 8.91 -10.25 -2.01
C GLU A 181 8.82 -10.72 -3.47
N GLU A 182 8.47 -11.99 -3.72
CA GLU A 182 8.36 -12.53 -5.09
C GLU A 182 7.27 -11.84 -5.92
N LEU A 183 6.08 -11.59 -5.34
CA LEU A 183 4.97 -10.93 -6.06
C LEU A 183 5.27 -9.45 -6.33
N PHE A 184 5.91 -8.74 -5.40
CA PHE A 184 6.40 -7.38 -5.64
C PHE A 184 7.48 -7.35 -6.72
N SER A 185 8.43 -8.30 -6.67
CA SER A 185 9.48 -8.46 -7.69
C SER A 185 8.89 -8.72 -9.07
N LEU A 186 7.86 -9.58 -9.19
CA LEU A 186 7.16 -9.85 -10.44
C LEU A 186 6.55 -8.57 -11.01
N THR A 187 5.69 -7.87 -10.24
CA THR A 187 5.03 -6.66 -10.75
C THR A 187 6.03 -5.58 -11.12
N ASN A 188 7.10 -5.43 -10.33
CA ASN A 188 8.17 -4.50 -10.63
C ASN A 188 8.88 -4.85 -11.96
N ARG A 189 9.21 -6.13 -12.20
CA ARG A 189 9.84 -6.57 -13.46
C ARG A 189 8.93 -6.35 -14.67
N VAL A 190 7.67 -6.78 -14.58
CA VAL A 190 6.66 -6.59 -15.65
C VAL A 190 6.47 -5.11 -15.97
N ILE A 191 6.23 -4.27 -14.97
CA ILE A 191 5.97 -2.84 -15.20
C ILE A 191 7.24 -2.11 -15.64
N CYS A 192 8.44 -2.46 -15.16
CA CYS A 192 9.69 -1.91 -15.69
C CYS A 192 9.90 -2.26 -17.18
N ARG A 193 9.68 -3.52 -17.59
CA ARG A 193 9.82 -3.91 -19.00
C ARG A 193 8.79 -3.20 -19.90
N ILE A 194 7.53 -3.13 -19.45
CA ILE A 194 6.45 -2.42 -20.18
C ILE A 194 6.72 -0.91 -20.27
N ALA A 195 7.24 -0.31 -19.20
CA ALA A 195 7.43 1.14 -19.12
C ALA A 195 8.75 1.64 -19.71
N PHE A 196 9.82 0.83 -19.66
CA PHE A 196 11.23 1.25 -19.86
C PHE A 196 12.03 0.29 -20.77
N GLY A 197 11.37 -0.64 -21.46
CA GLY A 197 11.97 -1.71 -22.27
C GLY A 197 12.70 -2.81 -21.49
N LYS A 198 13.19 -2.55 -20.26
CA LYS A 198 14.02 -3.49 -19.48
C LYS A 198 13.79 -3.44 -17.98
N SER A 199 14.20 -4.50 -17.28
CA SER A 199 14.20 -4.57 -15.81
C SER A 199 15.40 -3.85 -15.20
N TYR A 200 15.16 -3.07 -14.14
CA TYR A 200 16.18 -2.35 -13.38
C TYR A 200 16.39 -2.95 -11.97
N GLN A 201 15.92 -4.19 -11.72
CA GLN A 201 16.02 -4.85 -10.42
C GLN A 201 17.49 -5.00 -9.99
N GLY A 202 17.80 -4.59 -8.76
CA GLY A 202 19.16 -4.64 -8.21
C GLY A 202 20.14 -3.62 -8.77
N ARG A 203 19.81 -2.84 -9.82
CA ARG A 203 20.65 -1.74 -10.31
C ARG A 203 20.83 -0.72 -9.19
N LYS A 204 22.08 -0.33 -8.95
CA LYS A 204 22.45 0.74 -8.02
C LYS A 204 22.49 2.06 -8.77
N PHE A 205 21.95 3.09 -8.14
CA PHE A 205 22.03 4.48 -8.56
C PHE A 205 22.70 5.29 -7.44
N ASP A 206 23.07 6.54 -7.71
CA ASP A 206 23.66 7.46 -6.71
C ASP A 206 22.82 7.59 -5.42
N GLY A 207 21.50 7.36 -5.52
CA GLY A 207 20.53 7.43 -4.41
C GLY A 207 20.28 6.11 -3.66
N GLY A 208 20.85 4.98 -4.08
CA GLY A 208 20.59 3.66 -3.49
C GLY A 208 20.24 2.58 -4.52
N LYS A 209 19.67 1.45 -4.07
CA LYS A 209 19.05 0.48 -4.99
C LYS A 209 17.73 1.04 -5.51
N PHE A 210 17.36 0.67 -6.75
CA PHE A 210 16.08 1.06 -7.34
C PHE A 210 14.87 0.86 -6.40
N SER A 211 14.74 -0.31 -5.79
CA SER A 211 13.66 -0.63 -4.85
C SER A 211 13.60 0.29 -3.63
N GLU A 212 14.76 0.70 -3.08
CA GLU A 212 14.84 1.59 -1.91
C GLU A 212 14.30 2.99 -2.25
N VAL A 213 14.64 3.49 -3.44
CA VAL A 213 14.14 4.76 -3.98
C VAL A 213 12.62 4.71 -4.18
N VAL A 214 12.11 3.61 -4.74
CA VAL A 214 10.66 3.37 -4.97
C VAL A 214 9.86 3.36 -3.67
N TYR A 215 10.28 2.57 -2.68
CA TYR A 215 9.61 2.51 -1.37
C TYR A 215 9.58 3.87 -0.69
N GLU A 216 10.65 4.65 -0.80
CA GLU A 216 10.74 5.98 -0.20
C GLU A 216 9.75 6.98 -0.86
N VAL A 217 9.55 6.95 -2.17
CA VAL A 217 8.51 7.77 -2.84
C VAL A 217 7.10 7.34 -2.46
N MET A 218 6.81 6.05 -2.38
CA MET A 218 5.50 5.57 -1.92
C MET A 218 5.22 6.03 -0.48
N ALA A 219 6.21 5.92 0.39
CA ALA A 219 6.11 6.41 1.76
C ALA A 219 5.90 7.94 1.82
N VAL A 220 6.58 8.72 0.97
CA VAL A 220 6.38 10.18 0.87
C VAL A 220 5.00 10.53 0.31
N LEU A 221 4.51 9.88 -0.74
CA LEU A 221 3.16 10.09 -1.29
C LEU A 221 2.04 9.75 -0.29
N GLY A 222 2.27 8.77 0.59
CA GLY A 222 1.38 8.46 1.71
C GLY A 222 1.46 9.43 2.90
N THR A 223 2.39 10.40 2.90
CA THR A 223 2.48 11.41 3.97
C THR A 223 1.68 12.67 3.65
N PHE A 224 1.08 13.25 4.69
CA PHE A 224 0.42 14.55 4.62
C PHE A 224 1.34 15.63 5.20
N SER A 225 1.44 16.77 4.51
CA SER A 225 2.11 17.96 5.04
C SER A 225 1.16 18.79 5.91
N ALA A 226 1.70 19.57 6.85
CA ALA A 226 0.91 20.54 7.61
C ALA A 226 0.28 21.57 6.65
N SER A 227 0.98 21.94 5.57
CA SER A 227 0.48 22.80 4.50
C SER A 227 -0.78 22.24 3.79
N ASP A 228 -0.94 20.91 3.71
CA ASP A 228 -2.12 20.27 3.10
C ASP A 228 -3.39 20.40 3.97
N PHE A 229 -3.26 20.71 5.26
CA PHE A 229 -4.36 20.95 6.21
C PHE A 229 -4.55 22.42 6.58
N TYR A 230 -3.49 23.25 6.45
CA TYR A 230 -3.53 24.69 6.68
C TYR A 230 -2.96 25.47 5.48
N PRO A 231 -3.66 25.47 4.31
CA PRO A 231 -3.22 26.21 3.14
C PRO A 231 -2.93 27.68 3.45
N SER A 232 -1.91 28.23 2.78
CA SER A 232 -1.43 29.61 2.94
C SER A 232 -0.91 30.00 4.34
N SER A 233 -0.78 29.06 5.28
CA SER A 233 -0.16 29.32 6.59
C SER A 233 1.37 29.26 6.49
N ARG A 234 2.04 30.40 6.71
CA ARG A 234 3.51 30.46 6.81
C ARG A 234 4.05 29.54 7.93
N ILE A 235 3.29 29.39 9.01
CA ILE A 235 3.64 28.50 10.14
C ILE A 235 3.59 27.04 9.69
N ALA A 236 2.57 26.62 8.94
CA ALA A 236 2.48 25.25 8.44
C ALA A 236 3.62 24.91 7.48
N TRP A 237 3.97 25.85 6.60
CA TRP A 237 5.15 25.74 5.74
C TRP A 237 6.46 25.64 6.52
N ALA A 238 6.64 26.44 7.58
CA ALA A 238 7.82 26.37 8.45
C ALA A 238 7.88 25.04 9.22
N VAL A 239 6.73 24.51 9.62
CA VAL A 239 6.60 23.19 10.24
C VAL A 239 7.01 22.06 9.28
N ASP A 240 6.61 22.12 8.01
CA ASP A 240 7.02 21.16 6.97
C ASP A 240 8.51 21.26 6.60
N MET A 241 9.13 22.43 6.82
CA MET A 241 10.58 22.65 6.72
C MET A 241 11.32 22.03 7.91
N ILE A 242 10.94 22.38 9.14
CA ILE A 242 11.61 22.00 10.39
C ILE A 242 11.61 20.48 10.57
N THR A 243 10.49 19.82 10.27
CA THR A 243 10.33 18.36 10.43
C THR A 243 10.97 17.54 9.30
N GLY A 244 11.73 18.19 8.42
CA GLY A 244 12.46 17.55 7.33
C GLY A 244 11.59 17.02 6.19
N LEU A 245 10.26 17.07 6.28
CA LEU A 245 9.34 16.52 5.27
C LEU A 245 9.62 17.11 3.87
N LYS A 246 9.78 18.43 3.77
CA LYS A 246 10.14 19.06 2.49
C LYS A 246 11.53 18.64 2.00
N GLY A 247 12.51 18.49 2.89
CA GLY A 247 13.85 18.03 2.54
C GLY A 247 13.89 16.57 2.09
N ARG A 248 13.01 15.73 2.64
CA ARG A 248 12.75 14.35 2.21
C ARG A 248 12.10 14.34 0.82
N LEU A 249 11.04 15.11 0.63
CA LEU A 249 10.35 15.27 -0.66
C LEU A 249 11.28 15.73 -1.80
N GLU A 250 12.11 16.75 -1.57
CA GLU A 250 13.07 17.25 -2.57
C GLU A 250 14.21 16.26 -2.86
N ARG A 251 14.58 15.41 -1.88
CA ARG A 251 15.50 14.28 -2.11
C ARG A 251 14.85 13.25 -3.03
N CYS A 252 13.66 12.78 -2.67
CA CYS A 252 12.90 11.81 -3.45
C CYS A 252 12.67 12.27 -4.89
N PHE A 253 12.21 13.52 -5.06
CA PHE A 253 12.02 14.11 -6.39
C PHE A 253 13.30 14.08 -7.21
N ARG A 254 14.43 14.59 -6.68
CA ARG A 254 15.69 14.66 -7.43
C ARG A 254 16.22 13.28 -7.79
N ASP A 255 16.11 12.32 -6.88
CA ASP A 255 16.68 10.99 -7.09
C ASP A 255 15.84 10.20 -8.13
N PHE A 256 14.51 10.40 -8.17
CA PHE A 256 13.65 9.93 -9.27
C PHE A 256 13.82 10.70 -10.58
N ASP A 257 13.97 12.02 -10.54
CA ASP A 257 14.13 12.85 -11.72
C ASP A 257 15.40 12.51 -12.49
N LYS A 258 16.51 12.29 -11.77
CA LYS A 258 17.74 11.73 -12.33
C LYS A 258 17.50 10.36 -12.98
N PHE A 259 16.78 9.47 -12.29
CA PHE A 259 16.49 8.12 -12.80
C PHE A 259 15.68 8.17 -14.10
N TYR A 260 14.57 8.92 -14.13
CA TYR A 260 13.78 9.04 -15.35
C TYR A 260 14.51 9.77 -16.47
N GLN A 261 15.32 10.79 -16.16
CA GLN A 261 16.15 11.45 -17.17
C GLN A 261 17.13 10.46 -17.80
N GLN A 262 17.85 9.67 -17.00
CA GLN A 262 18.74 8.62 -17.52
C GLN A 262 18.02 7.62 -18.42
N ILE A 263 16.78 7.22 -18.10
CA ILE A 263 16.01 6.31 -18.96
C ILE A 263 15.61 7.01 -20.28
N ILE A 264 15.09 8.25 -20.21
CA ILE A 264 14.71 9.01 -21.40
C ILE A 264 15.93 9.22 -22.32
N ASP A 265 17.09 9.56 -21.76
CA ASP A 265 18.35 9.70 -22.49
C ASP A 265 18.77 8.36 -23.14
N GLU A 266 18.74 7.24 -22.39
CA GLU A 266 18.99 5.87 -22.90
C GLU A 266 18.06 5.53 -24.11
N HIS A 267 16.81 6.02 -24.16
CA HIS A 267 15.88 5.76 -25.27
C HIS A 267 16.05 6.74 -26.44
N LEU A 268 16.41 8.00 -26.18
CA LEU A 268 16.72 8.98 -27.22
C LEU A 268 17.98 8.57 -28.00
N GLU A 269 19.05 8.17 -27.31
CA GLU A 269 20.28 7.63 -27.92
C GLU A 269 19.98 6.40 -28.79
N ARG A 270 19.16 5.46 -28.29
CA ARG A 270 18.70 4.28 -29.07
C ARG A 270 17.95 4.71 -30.34
N ALA A 271 17.05 5.68 -30.23
CA ALA A 271 16.22 6.14 -31.35
C ALA A 271 16.98 7.01 -32.38
N GLU A 272 18.18 7.49 -32.03
CA GLU A 272 19.12 8.13 -32.97
C GLU A 272 19.99 7.09 -33.67
N ASN A 273 20.58 6.14 -32.94
CA ASN A 273 21.41 5.08 -33.53
C ASN A 273 20.65 4.18 -34.52
N LYS A 274 19.36 3.93 -34.28
CA LYS A 274 18.48 3.17 -35.21
C LYS A 274 18.22 3.85 -36.56
N GLN A 275 18.70 5.07 -36.80
CA GLN A 275 18.63 5.70 -38.13
C GLN A 275 19.84 5.40 -39.03
N ASP A 276 20.92 4.81 -38.49
CA ASP A 276 22.16 4.56 -39.22
C ASP A 276 22.41 3.06 -39.58
N ASP A 277 21.70 2.12 -38.96
CA ASP A 277 21.82 0.66 -39.23
C ASP A 277 20.57 0.08 -39.93
N ASP A 278 20.75 -0.48 -41.13
CA ASP A 278 19.71 -1.08 -42.00
C ASP A 278 19.16 -2.45 -41.51
N GLU A 279 19.50 -2.91 -40.29
CA GLU A 279 19.06 -4.21 -39.76
C GLU A 279 17.80 -4.08 -38.89
N GLU A 280 16.64 -4.28 -39.51
CA GLU A 280 15.31 -4.33 -38.87
C GLU A 280 15.14 -5.55 -37.92
N GLU A 281 15.82 -5.55 -36.77
CA GLU A 281 15.26 -6.24 -35.60
C GLU A 281 14.12 -5.37 -35.03
N GLU A 282 12.87 -5.82 -35.23
CA GLU A 282 11.67 -5.24 -34.62
C GLU A 282 11.69 -5.41 -33.08
N GLU A 283 12.52 -4.60 -32.38
CA GLU A 283 12.46 -4.49 -30.93
C GLU A 283 11.04 -4.07 -30.48
N GLU A 284 10.49 -4.73 -29.46
CA GLU A 284 9.17 -4.41 -28.92
C GLU A 284 9.11 -2.96 -28.40
N GLU A 285 8.28 -2.13 -29.03
CA GLU A 285 8.05 -0.72 -28.68
C GLU A 285 7.47 -0.58 -27.25
N ASP A 286 8.24 0.06 -26.37
CA ASP A 286 7.84 0.33 -24.99
C ASP A 286 7.09 1.67 -24.82
N ILE A 287 6.59 1.94 -23.61
CA ILE A 287 5.81 3.16 -23.34
C ILE A 287 6.63 4.45 -23.50
N ILE A 288 7.94 4.42 -23.27
CA ILE A 288 8.80 5.61 -23.49
C ILE A 288 8.98 5.85 -24.97
N ASP A 289 9.20 4.82 -25.79
CA ASP A 289 9.27 4.96 -27.24
C ASP A 289 8.00 5.63 -27.80
N VAL A 290 6.81 5.16 -27.40
CA VAL A 290 5.52 5.76 -27.78
C VAL A 290 5.45 7.23 -27.36
N LEU A 291 5.84 7.56 -26.13
CA LEU A 291 5.81 8.92 -25.61
C LEU A 291 6.84 9.84 -26.27
N ILE A 292 8.01 9.33 -26.66
CA ILE A 292 9.02 10.06 -27.45
C ILE A 292 8.50 10.28 -28.88
N GLY A 293 7.82 9.30 -29.47
CA GLY A 293 7.12 9.44 -30.76
C GLY A 293 6.11 10.58 -30.74
N ILE A 294 5.25 10.64 -29.71
CA ILE A 294 4.26 11.72 -29.52
C ILE A 294 4.94 13.06 -29.20
N MET A 295 6.09 13.06 -28.53
CA MET A 295 6.88 14.27 -28.28
C MET A 295 7.53 14.82 -29.57
N ARG A 296 7.89 13.94 -30.51
CA ARG A 296 8.41 14.30 -31.84
C ARG A 296 7.28 14.75 -32.78
N ASP A 297 6.09 14.16 -32.68
CA ASP A 297 4.91 14.56 -33.45
C ASP A 297 4.19 15.80 -32.87
N GLN A 298 4.43 16.96 -33.48
CA GLN A 298 3.81 18.23 -33.11
C GLN A 298 2.32 18.35 -33.53
N SER A 299 1.69 17.28 -34.02
CA SER A 299 0.25 17.26 -34.37
C SER A 299 -0.69 17.31 -33.15
N SER A 300 -0.18 16.96 -31.96
CA SER A 300 -0.95 16.94 -30.71
C SER A 300 -1.39 18.34 -30.25
N ALA A 301 -2.59 18.42 -29.65
CA ALA A 301 -3.08 19.66 -29.04
C ALA A 301 -2.30 20.08 -27.77
N ILE A 302 -1.44 19.21 -27.24
CA ILE A 302 -0.51 19.49 -26.14
C ILE A 302 0.92 19.20 -26.60
N HIS A 303 1.80 20.19 -26.42
CA HIS A 303 3.24 20.01 -26.57
C HIS A 303 3.80 19.17 -25.41
N ILE A 304 3.94 17.86 -25.63
CA ILE A 304 4.60 16.93 -24.71
C ILE A 304 6.08 17.34 -24.54
N THR A 305 6.62 17.15 -23.35
CA THR A 305 8.04 17.41 -23.02
C THR A 305 8.59 16.26 -22.17
N ALA A 306 9.90 16.18 -21.99
CA ALA A 306 10.51 15.20 -21.08
C ALA A 306 9.82 15.15 -19.70
N ASP A 307 9.50 16.30 -19.09
CA ASP A 307 8.81 16.33 -17.78
C ASP A 307 7.37 15.78 -17.82
N HIS A 308 6.66 15.87 -18.97
CA HIS A 308 5.39 15.16 -19.16
C HIS A 308 5.62 13.64 -19.18
N ILE A 309 6.65 13.19 -19.89
CA ILE A 309 7.03 11.77 -19.99
C ILE A 309 7.34 11.22 -18.58
N LYS A 310 8.17 11.92 -17.80
CA LYS A 310 8.49 11.59 -16.40
C LYS A 310 7.24 11.52 -15.51
N ALA A 311 6.31 12.48 -15.65
CA ALA A 311 5.07 12.52 -14.88
C ALA A 311 4.11 11.36 -15.24
N VAL A 312 3.99 11.03 -16.52
CA VAL A 312 3.18 9.91 -17.02
C VAL A 312 3.75 8.55 -16.59
N ILE A 313 5.07 8.38 -16.72
CA ILE A 313 5.81 7.22 -16.21
C ILE A 313 5.55 7.02 -14.72
N MET A 314 5.69 8.09 -13.93
CA MET A 314 5.52 8.04 -12.47
C MET A 314 4.12 7.53 -12.09
N ASN A 315 3.09 7.92 -12.83
CA ASN A 315 1.74 7.35 -12.67
C ASN A 315 1.67 5.86 -13.02
N ILE A 316 2.30 5.41 -14.11
CA ILE A 316 2.27 4.00 -14.56
C ILE A 316 3.02 3.10 -13.59
N PHE A 317 4.24 3.51 -13.24
CA PHE A 317 5.12 2.75 -12.38
C PHE A 317 4.52 2.59 -10.97
N LEU A 318 4.17 3.69 -10.31
CA LEU A 318 3.59 3.65 -8.96
C LEU A 318 2.17 3.07 -8.96
N GLY A 319 1.36 3.34 -9.99
CA GLY A 319 0.01 2.79 -10.10
C GLY A 319 -0.01 1.28 -10.38
N GLY A 320 0.98 0.76 -11.11
CA GLY A 320 1.00 -0.62 -11.60
C GLY A 320 1.76 -1.64 -10.73
N VAL A 321 2.77 -1.22 -9.98
CA VAL A 321 3.61 -2.15 -9.18
C VAL A 321 2.88 -2.58 -7.90
N ASP A 322 2.75 -1.68 -6.92
CA ASP A 322 2.24 -2.02 -5.59
C ASP A 322 0.81 -2.57 -5.62
N THR A 323 -0.07 -2.01 -6.45
CA THR A 323 -1.49 -2.39 -6.46
C THR A 323 -1.71 -3.83 -6.90
N GLY A 324 -0.96 -4.31 -7.91
CA GLY A 324 -1.01 -5.69 -8.35
C GLY A 324 -0.44 -6.65 -7.29
N ALA A 325 0.71 -6.30 -6.71
CA ALA A 325 1.34 -7.11 -5.68
C ALA A 325 0.45 -7.28 -4.44
N ILE A 326 -0.19 -6.19 -3.97
CA ILE A 326 -1.14 -6.20 -2.85
C ILE A 326 -2.28 -7.19 -3.10
N VAL A 327 -2.92 -7.14 -4.28
CA VAL A 327 -4.05 -8.03 -4.60
C VAL A 327 -3.60 -9.49 -4.62
N MET A 328 -2.45 -9.79 -5.23
CA MET A 328 -1.95 -11.18 -5.28
C MET A 328 -1.56 -11.70 -3.89
N VAL A 329 -0.94 -10.88 -3.04
CA VAL A 329 -0.60 -11.24 -1.66
C VAL A 329 -1.86 -11.50 -0.83
N TRP A 330 -2.88 -10.65 -0.91
CA TRP A 330 -4.14 -10.87 -0.18
C TRP A 330 -4.92 -12.08 -0.71
N ALA A 331 -4.95 -12.30 -2.03
CA ALA A 331 -5.57 -13.49 -2.63
C ALA A 331 -4.90 -14.77 -2.10
N MET A 332 -3.57 -14.87 -2.17
CA MET A 332 -2.83 -16.03 -1.66
C MET A 332 -2.97 -16.17 -0.13
N THR A 333 -3.10 -15.06 0.62
CA THR A 333 -3.35 -15.09 2.07
C THR A 333 -4.71 -15.71 2.40
N GLU A 334 -5.78 -15.28 1.73
CA GLU A 334 -7.13 -15.80 1.99
C GLU A 334 -7.31 -17.24 1.49
N LEU A 335 -6.67 -17.61 0.36
CA LEU A 335 -6.61 -18.99 -0.09
C LEU A 335 -5.84 -19.88 0.88
N ALA A 336 -4.71 -19.42 1.43
CA ALA A 336 -3.94 -20.18 2.43
C ALA A 336 -4.72 -20.39 3.74
N ARG A 337 -5.63 -19.47 4.09
CA ARG A 337 -6.60 -19.61 5.19
C ARG A 337 -7.79 -20.50 4.86
N LYS A 338 -8.05 -20.77 3.58
CA LYS A 338 -9.19 -21.58 3.10
C LYS A 338 -8.73 -22.64 2.09
N PRO A 339 -8.06 -23.73 2.53
CA PRO A 339 -7.50 -24.76 1.65
C PRO A 339 -8.51 -25.37 0.66
N GLU A 340 -9.78 -25.51 1.04
CA GLU A 340 -10.83 -26.01 0.13
C GLU A 340 -11.08 -25.07 -1.06
N LEU A 341 -11.04 -23.74 -0.85
CA LEU A 341 -11.16 -22.77 -1.94
C LEU A 341 -9.91 -22.74 -2.81
N MET A 342 -8.72 -22.88 -2.21
CA MET A 342 -7.46 -23.02 -2.95
C MET A 342 -7.51 -24.25 -3.86
N LYS A 343 -7.86 -25.41 -3.31
CA LYS A 343 -7.96 -26.67 -4.04
C LYS A 343 -8.96 -26.58 -5.20
N LYS A 344 -10.16 -26.02 -4.97
CA LYS A 344 -11.17 -25.78 -6.02
C LYS A 344 -10.62 -24.91 -7.16
N ALA A 345 -9.81 -23.89 -6.86
CA ALA A 345 -9.16 -23.07 -7.88
C ALA A 345 -8.06 -23.84 -8.63
N GLN A 346 -7.21 -24.59 -7.93
CA GLN A 346 -6.20 -25.44 -8.56
C GLN A 346 -6.85 -26.50 -9.49
N GLU A 347 -7.96 -27.09 -9.08
CA GLU A 347 -8.74 -28.06 -9.88
C GLU A 347 -9.32 -27.41 -11.14
N GLU A 348 -9.94 -26.22 -11.06
CA GLU A 348 -10.40 -25.47 -12.24
C GLU A 348 -9.25 -25.22 -13.23
N ILE A 349 -8.14 -24.66 -12.74
CA ILE A 349 -7.01 -24.22 -13.57
C ILE A 349 -6.35 -25.42 -14.24
N ARG A 350 -6.03 -26.47 -13.48
CA ARG A 350 -5.39 -27.69 -14.00
C ARG A 350 -6.30 -28.44 -14.97
N THR A 351 -7.62 -28.47 -14.76
CA THR A 351 -8.58 -29.09 -15.69
C THR A 351 -8.70 -28.29 -16.99
N SER A 352 -8.72 -26.96 -16.90
CA SER A 352 -8.87 -26.03 -18.03
C SER A 352 -7.68 -26.00 -18.97
N VAL A 353 -6.47 -25.95 -18.40
CA VAL A 353 -5.20 -25.96 -19.13
C VAL A 353 -4.90 -27.39 -19.61
N GLY A 354 -5.22 -28.40 -18.81
CA GLY A 354 -5.00 -29.80 -19.13
C GLY A 354 -3.52 -30.10 -19.39
N ASN A 355 -3.23 -30.90 -20.43
CA ASN A 355 -1.86 -31.28 -20.79
C ASN A 355 -1.21 -30.32 -21.83
N LYS A 356 -1.72 -29.08 -22.00
CA LYS A 356 -1.28 -28.18 -23.08
C LYS A 356 0.16 -27.64 -22.89
N GLY A 357 0.62 -27.44 -21.66
CA GLY A 357 1.93 -26.84 -21.40
C GLY A 357 2.36 -26.83 -19.93
N ASN A 358 3.56 -26.32 -19.68
CA ASN A 358 4.17 -26.20 -18.34
C ASN A 358 3.65 -24.99 -17.55
N TYR A 359 3.00 -24.03 -18.23
CA TYR A 359 2.55 -22.75 -17.67
C TYR A 359 1.13 -22.44 -18.18
N VAL A 360 0.43 -21.54 -17.50
CA VAL A 360 -0.86 -20.98 -17.95
C VAL A 360 -0.59 -19.76 -18.82
N GLU A 361 -1.17 -19.72 -20.02
CA GLU A 361 -1.05 -18.58 -20.95
C GLU A 361 -2.19 -17.57 -20.77
N GLU A 362 -1.99 -16.32 -21.22
CA GLU A 362 -3.02 -15.26 -21.13
C GLU A 362 -4.33 -15.64 -21.85
N GLY A 363 -4.23 -16.42 -22.93
CA GLY A 363 -5.40 -16.92 -23.67
C GLY A 363 -6.29 -17.87 -22.86
N ASP A 364 -5.72 -18.64 -21.93
CA ASP A 364 -6.46 -19.57 -21.07
C ASP A 364 -7.27 -18.86 -19.97
N LEU A 365 -6.91 -17.63 -19.59
CA LEU A 365 -7.58 -16.89 -18.50
C LEU A 365 -9.08 -16.70 -18.72
N ASN A 366 -9.54 -16.69 -19.98
CA ASN A 366 -10.95 -16.52 -20.32
C ASN A 366 -11.86 -17.60 -19.71
N GLN A 367 -11.35 -18.82 -19.54
CA GLN A 367 -12.13 -19.97 -19.02
C GLN A 367 -11.99 -20.18 -17.48
N LEU A 368 -11.14 -19.39 -16.82
CA LEU A 368 -10.87 -19.49 -15.37
C LEU A 368 -11.87 -18.66 -14.56
N HIS A 369 -13.12 -19.11 -14.51
CA HIS A 369 -14.24 -18.37 -13.93
C HIS A 369 -14.13 -18.24 -12.40
N TYR A 370 -13.76 -19.31 -11.72
CA TYR A 370 -13.60 -19.35 -10.26
C TYR A 370 -12.38 -18.54 -9.80
N LEU A 371 -11.26 -18.58 -10.54
CA LEU A 371 -10.13 -17.68 -10.31
C LEU A 371 -10.56 -16.19 -10.40
N LYS A 372 -11.38 -15.84 -11.39
CA LYS A 372 -11.92 -14.48 -11.54
C LYS A 372 -12.82 -14.07 -10.38
N MET A 373 -13.58 -15.00 -9.82
CA MET A 373 -14.37 -14.76 -8.61
C MET A 373 -13.49 -14.55 -7.36
N ILE A 374 -12.38 -15.29 -7.23
CA ILE A 374 -11.37 -15.07 -6.18
C ILE A 374 -10.74 -13.67 -6.30
N VAL A 375 -10.40 -13.22 -7.52
CA VAL A 375 -9.85 -11.87 -7.74
C VAL A 375 -10.89 -10.80 -7.40
N LYS A 376 -12.16 -10.96 -7.80
CA LYS A 376 -13.24 -10.04 -7.43
C LYS A 376 -13.44 -9.97 -5.91
N GLU A 377 -13.47 -11.11 -5.22
CA GLU A 377 -13.66 -11.16 -3.77
C GLU A 377 -12.46 -10.57 -3.01
N THR A 378 -11.25 -10.80 -3.51
CA THR A 378 -10.04 -10.16 -2.99
C THR A 378 -10.10 -8.65 -3.15
N LEU A 379 -10.56 -8.13 -4.30
CA LEU A 379 -10.73 -6.69 -4.52
C LEU A 379 -11.86 -6.08 -3.66
N ARG A 380 -12.87 -6.85 -3.27
CA ARG A 380 -13.95 -6.40 -2.38
C ARG A 380 -13.46 -6.30 -0.93
N MET A 381 -12.80 -7.35 -0.46
CA MET A 381 -12.29 -7.46 0.91
C MET A 381 -11.07 -6.57 1.13
N HIS A 382 -10.13 -6.56 0.19
CA HIS A 382 -8.81 -5.96 0.33
C HIS A 382 -8.50 -4.96 -0.81
N PRO A 383 -9.34 -3.92 -1.02
CA PRO A 383 -9.10 -2.93 -2.07
C PRO A 383 -7.80 -2.16 -1.77
N PRO A 384 -6.80 -2.16 -2.68
CA PRO A 384 -5.51 -1.53 -2.41
C PRO A 384 -5.63 -0.03 -2.05
N GLY A 385 -6.57 0.69 -2.66
CA GLY A 385 -6.90 2.08 -2.34
C GLY A 385 -8.27 2.21 -1.66
N PRO A 386 -8.40 1.98 -0.33
CA PRO A 386 -9.69 1.83 0.35
C PRO A 386 -10.53 3.12 0.43
N LEU A 387 -9.91 4.30 0.24
CA LEU A 387 -10.58 5.61 0.19
C LEU A 387 -10.68 6.19 -1.24
N LEU A 388 -10.22 5.41 -2.24
CA LEU A 388 -9.83 5.87 -3.57
C LEU A 388 -8.81 7.03 -3.52
N VAL A 389 -8.39 7.52 -4.69
CA VAL A 389 -7.65 8.79 -4.77
C VAL A 389 -8.65 9.93 -4.51
N PRO A 390 -8.37 10.88 -3.59
CA PRO A 390 -9.30 11.96 -3.25
C PRO A 390 -9.74 12.81 -4.45
N ARG A 391 -11.00 13.23 -4.42
CA ARG A 391 -11.64 14.17 -5.36
C ARG A 391 -11.85 15.52 -4.66
N GLU A 392 -12.23 16.55 -5.40
CA GLU A 392 -12.60 17.85 -4.84
C GLU A 392 -13.84 18.42 -5.53
N CYS A 393 -14.68 19.12 -4.76
CA CYS A 393 -15.91 19.75 -5.22
C CYS A 393 -15.60 21.08 -5.94
N MET A 394 -15.92 21.19 -7.23
CA MET A 394 -15.67 22.41 -8.02
C MET A 394 -16.75 23.48 -7.86
N ASN A 395 -18.02 23.08 -7.76
CA ASN A 395 -19.17 23.98 -7.70
C ASN A 395 -19.97 23.74 -6.43
N GLN A 396 -20.72 24.75 -5.97
CA GLN A 396 -21.68 24.53 -4.88
C GLN A 396 -22.77 23.57 -5.37
N CYS A 397 -23.00 22.52 -4.60
CA CYS A 397 -23.97 21.47 -4.93
C CYS A 397 -24.61 20.91 -3.65
N LYS A 398 -25.53 19.97 -3.81
CA LYS A 398 -26.10 19.20 -2.69
C LYS A 398 -25.77 17.74 -2.86
N VAL A 399 -25.29 17.08 -1.80
CA VAL A 399 -25.06 15.62 -1.77
C VAL A 399 -25.89 15.04 -0.63
N ASN A 400 -26.70 14.03 -0.91
CA ASN A 400 -27.69 13.47 0.02
C ASN A 400 -28.58 14.56 0.68
N GLY A 401 -28.89 15.63 -0.04
CA GLY A 401 -29.67 16.79 0.43
C GLY A 401 -28.88 17.91 1.16
N TYR A 402 -27.60 17.70 1.47
CA TYR A 402 -26.77 18.65 2.23
C TYR A 402 -25.90 19.53 1.33
N ASP A 403 -25.83 20.83 1.63
CA ASP A 403 -25.00 21.79 0.89
C ASP A 403 -23.50 21.50 1.05
N ILE A 404 -22.82 21.29 -0.10
CA ILE A 404 -21.38 21.09 -0.22
C ILE A 404 -20.78 22.32 -0.94
N SER A 405 -19.79 22.95 -0.30
CA SER A 405 -19.10 24.12 -0.83
C SER A 405 -17.97 23.74 -1.80
N PRO A 406 -17.63 24.61 -2.79
CA PRO A 406 -16.40 24.49 -3.57
C PRO A 406 -15.15 24.33 -2.68
N GLY A 407 -14.16 23.55 -3.15
CA GLY A 407 -12.95 23.23 -2.40
C GLY A 407 -13.13 22.17 -1.30
N THR A 408 -14.33 21.60 -1.14
CA THR A 408 -14.55 20.45 -0.25
C THR A 408 -13.93 19.20 -0.86
N ARG A 409 -12.95 18.59 -0.17
CA ARG A 409 -12.38 17.29 -0.57
C ARG A 409 -13.46 16.22 -0.45
N ALA A 410 -13.43 15.21 -1.32
CA ALA A 410 -14.34 14.06 -1.29
C ALA A 410 -13.54 12.75 -1.30
N MET A 411 -13.82 11.88 -0.33
CA MET A 411 -13.27 10.52 -0.22
C MET A 411 -14.40 9.49 -0.28
N VAL A 412 -14.16 8.38 -0.97
CA VAL A 412 -15.14 7.28 -1.10
C VAL A 412 -14.56 6.06 -0.40
N ASN A 413 -15.13 5.69 0.74
CA ASN A 413 -14.66 4.57 1.54
C ASN A 413 -15.17 3.25 0.95
N VAL A 414 -14.51 2.81 -0.13
CA VAL A 414 -14.85 1.56 -0.83
C VAL A 414 -14.60 0.32 0.02
N TRP A 415 -13.72 0.41 1.03
CA TRP A 415 -13.55 -0.64 2.05
C TRP A 415 -14.80 -0.80 2.93
N ALA A 416 -15.47 0.31 3.28
CA ALA A 416 -16.73 0.29 4.02
C ALA A 416 -17.91 -0.15 3.15
N ILE A 417 -18.01 0.38 1.91
CA ILE A 417 -19.04 -0.03 0.94
C ILE A 417 -18.93 -1.53 0.64
N GLY A 418 -17.71 -2.03 0.43
CA GLY A 418 -17.43 -3.46 0.21
C GLY A 418 -17.76 -4.34 1.41
N ARG A 419 -18.01 -3.78 2.60
CA ARG A 419 -18.38 -4.48 3.84
C ARG A 419 -19.77 -4.13 4.37
N ASN A 420 -20.57 -3.33 3.67
CA ASN A 420 -21.91 -2.99 4.14
C ASN A 420 -22.85 -4.21 4.00
N PRO A 421 -23.44 -4.73 5.10
CA PRO A 421 -24.39 -5.84 5.04
C PRO A 421 -25.70 -5.50 4.30
N GLU A 422 -25.97 -4.24 3.97
CA GLU A 422 -27.07 -3.85 3.08
C GLU A 422 -26.84 -4.26 1.61
N TYR A 423 -25.58 -4.50 1.20
CA TYR A 423 -25.22 -4.87 -0.18
C TYR A 423 -24.60 -6.27 -0.30
N TRP A 424 -24.05 -6.81 0.80
CA TRP A 424 -23.23 -8.02 0.79
C TRP A 424 -23.63 -8.97 1.93
N ASP A 425 -24.16 -10.15 1.60
CA ASP A 425 -24.42 -11.21 2.58
C ASP A 425 -23.11 -11.69 3.22
N ASN A 426 -23.06 -11.78 4.56
CA ASN A 426 -21.85 -12.08 5.34
C ASN A 426 -20.62 -11.29 4.85
N PRO A 427 -20.59 -9.95 5.03
CA PRO A 427 -19.61 -9.08 4.37
C PRO A 427 -18.16 -9.36 4.77
N ASP A 428 -17.92 -9.81 6.00
CA ASP A 428 -16.57 -10.13 6.49
C ASP A 428 -16.09 -11.55 6.11
N GLU A 429 -16.95 -12.37 5.48
CA GLU A 429 -16.57 -13.69 4.98
C GLU A 429 -16.04 -13.62 3.55
N PHE A 430 -14.80 -14.09 3.35
CA PHE A 430 -14.24 -14.33 2.03
C PHE A 430 -14.97 -15.50 1.35
N CYS A 431 -15.85 -15.21 0.40
CA CYS A 431 -16.71 -16.15 -0.30
C CYS A 431 -16.76 -15.79 -1.80
N PRO A 432 -15.87 -16.35 -2.65
CA PRO A 432 -15.85 -16.11 -4.09
C PRO A 432 -17.20 -16.38 -4.78
N GLU A 433 -17.93 -17.41 -4.33
CA GLU A 433 -19.22 -17.84 -4.85
C GLU A 433 -20.28 -16.74 -4.89
N ARG A 434 -20.15 -15.65 -4.12
CA ARG A 434 -21.06 -14.48 -4.21
C ARG A 434 -21.03 -13.78 -5.58
N PHE A 435 -20.02 -14.06 -6.41
CA PHE A 435 -19.89 -13.56 -7.77
C PHE A 435 -20.37 -14.56 -8.84
N GLU A 436 -20.83 -15.76 -8.44
CA GLU A 436 -21.38 -16.76 -9.35
C GLU A 436 -22.70 -16.24 -9.94
N ASP A 437 -22.82 -16.30 -11.28
CA ASP A 437 -23.91 -15.70 -12.07
C ASP A 437 -24.23 -14.21 -11.76
N SER A 438 -23.31 -13.50 -11.08
CA SER A 438 -23.52 -12.13 -10.62
C SER A 438 -23.22 -11.10 -11.71
N ILE A 439 -24.15 -10.14 -11.86
CA ILE A 439 -23.96 -8.97 -12.73
C ILE A 439 -22.95 -7.94 -12.16
N ILE A 440 -22.42 -8.17 -10.95
CA ILE A 440 -21.52 -7.22 -10.28
C ILE A 440 -20.11 -7.33 -10.88
N ASP A 441 -19.58 -6.18 -11.31
CA ASP A 441 -18.31 -6.08 -12.01
C ASP A 441 -17.55 -4.82 -11.56
N TYR A 442 -16.22 -4.89 -11.57
CA TYR A 442 -15.34 -3.82 -11.07
C TYR A 442 -15.20 -2.63 -12.05
N LYS A 443 -16.00 -2.62 -13.13
CA LYS A 443 -15.98 -1.62 -14.21
C LYS A 443 -16.58 -0.25 -13.84
N GLY A 444 -16.87 -0.01 -12.55
CA GLY A 444 -17.35 1.28 -12.05
C GLY A 444 -18.80 1.62 -12.42
N GLN A 445 -19.64 0.61 -12.68
CA GLN A 445 -21.06 0.76 -13.01
C GLN A 445 -21.97 0.32 -11.86
N GLN A 446 -21.55 -0.68 -11.10
CA GLN A 446 -22.08 -1.14 -9.83
C GLN A 446 -21.36 -0.38 -8.71
N PHE A 447 -22.10 0.29 -7.84
CA PHE A 447 -21.54 1.24 -6.85
C PHE A 447 -21.31 0.60 -5.48
N GLU A 448 -21.88 -0.58 -5.28
CA GLU A 448 -21.57 -1.57 -4.26
C GLU A 448 -20.16 -2.18 -4.43
N PHE A 449 -19.55 -2.10 -5.63
CA PHE A 449 -18.23 -2.68 -5.94
C PHE A 449 -17.35 -1.75 -6.79
N LEU A 450 -16.52 -0.94 -6.12
CA LEU A 450 -15.73 0.14 -6.75
C LEU A 450 -14.20 0.06 -6.54
N PRO A 451 -13.52 -1.10 -6.65
CA PRO A 451 -12.08 -1.21 -6.35
C PRO A 451 -11.19 -0.34 -7.28
N PHE A 452 -11.67 -0.04 -8.49
CA PHE A 452 -11.01 0.87 -9.45
C PHE A 452 -11.67 2.26 -9.52
N GLY A 453 -12.60 2.56 -8.62
CA GLY A 453 -13.45 3.75 -8.63
C GLY A 453 -14.48 3.76 -9.78
N GLY A 454 -14.94 4.95 -10.14
CA GLY A 454 -15.93 5.17 -11.20
C GLY A 454 -15.91 6.60 -11.73
N GLY A 455 -16.75 6.88 -12.73
CA GLY A 455 -16.83 8.19 -13.40
C GLY A 455 -15.59 8.54 -14.22
N ARG A 456 -15.38 9.83 -14.51
CA ARG A 456 -14.24 10.31 -15.34
C ARG A 456 -12.84 9.95 -14.79
N ARG A 457 -12.73 9.65 -13.49
CA ARG A 457 -11.47 9.29 -12.82
C ARG A 457 -11.34 7.79 -12.49
N VAL A 458 -12.13 6.92 -13.13
CA VAL A 458 -11.94 5.46 -13.06
C VAL A 458 -10.51 5.06 -13.46
N CYS A 459 -9.97 3.98 -12.89
CA CYS A 459 -8.61 3.53 -13.19
C CYS A 459 -8.42 3.25 -14.70
N PRO A 460 -7.43 3.86 -15.38
CA PRO A 460 -7.13 3.56 -16.78
C PRO A 460 -6.40 2.22 -16.94
N GLY A 461 -5.56 1.84 -15.97
CA GLY A 461 -4.78 0.60 -16.00
C GLY A 461 -5.55 -0.66 -15.56
N MET A 462 -6.88 -0.60 -15.44
CA MET A 462 -7.74 -1.69 -14.96
C MET A 462 -7.47 -3.01 -15.70
N THR A 463 -7.48 -2.99 -17.03
CA THR A 463 -7.27 -4.19 -17.86
C THR A 463 -5.90 -4.81 -17.65
N MET A 464 -4.84 -4.00 -17.67
CA MET A 464 -3.47 -4.47 -17.46
C MET A 464 -3.26 -5.01 -16.02
N GLY A 465 -3.78 -4.31 -15.01
CA GLY A 465 -3.67 -4.72 -13.62
C GLY A 465 -4.38 -6.05 -13.34
N VAL A 466 -5.59 -6.24 -13.88
CA VAL A 466 -6.32 -7.51 -13.74
C VAL A 466 -5.60 -8.65 -14.47
N LEU A 467 -5.10 -8.45 -15.69
CA LEU A 467 -4.36 -9.48 -16.41
C LEU A 467 -3.07 -9.90 -15.69
N ASN A 468 -2.32 -8.93 -15.13
CA ASN A 468 -1.13 -9.22 -14.31
C ASN A 468 -1.46 -10.09 -13.09
N VAL A 469 -2.54 -9.76 -12.39
CA VAL A 469 -3.01 -10.49 -11.19
C VAL A 469 -3.50 -11.89 -11.56
N GLU A 470 -4.36 -12.01 -12.57
CA GLU A 470 -4.94 -13.29 -13.01
C GLU A 470 -3.87 -14.25 -13.54
N LEU A 471 -2.95 -13.80 -14.39
CA LEU A 471 -1.91 -14.65 -14.97
C LEU A 471 -0.93 -15.20 -13.91
N ALA A 472 -0.54 -14.35 -12.97
CA ALA A 472 0.38 -14.72 -11.90
C ALA A 472 -0.28 -15.70 -10.90
N LEU A 473 -1.50 -15.42 -10.44
CA LEU A 473 -2.24 -16.32 -9.57
C LEU A 473 -2.56 -17.64 -10.26
N ALA A 474 -2.93 -17.62 -11.55
CA ALA A 474 -3.16 -18.83 -12.33
C ALA A 474 -1.92 -19.74 -12.35
N ASN A 475 -0.75 -19.18 -12.62
CA ASN A 475 0.51 -19.94 -12.65
C ASN A 475 0.96 -20.40 -11.26
N LEU A 476 0.80 -19.58 -10.21
CA LEU A 476 1.10 -20.00 -8.84
C LEU A 476 0.24 -21.19 -8.38
N LEU A 477 -1.04 -21.21 -8.73
CA LEU A 477 -1.97 -22.29 -8.38
C LEU A 477 -1.83 -23.51 -9.31
N TYR A 478 -1.49 -23.30 -10.58
CA TYR A 478 -1.20 -24.38 -11.53
C TYR A 478 0.05 -25.17 -11.12
N CYS A 479 1.19 -24.49 -11.02
CA CYS A 479 2.52 -25.11 -10.91
C CYS A 479 2.85 -25.66 -9.51
N PHE A 480 2.20 -25.18 -8.45
CA PHE A 480 2.55 -25.52 -7.07
C PHE A 480 1.34 -25.94 -6.25
N ASP A 481 1.57 -26.83 -5.28
CA ASP A 481 0.66 -27.07 -4.17
C ASP A 481 1.18 -26.33 -2.94
N TRP A 482 0.38 -25.44 -2.35
CA TRP A 482 0.82 -24.56 -1.27
C TRP A 482 0.37 -25.07 0.10
N LYS A 483 1.25 -24.89 1.10
CA LYS A 483 1.02 -25.23 2.51
C LYS A 483 1.57 -24.14 3.41
N LEU A 484 1.05 -24.07 4.64
CA LEU A 484 1.64 -23.23 5.67
C LEU A 484 3.01 -23.78 6.10
N PRO A 485 3.94 -22.93 6.57
CA PRO A 485 5.20 -23.38 7.16
C PRO A 485 4.99 -24.37 8.32
N ASN A 486 5.90 -25.32 8.49
CA ASN A 486 5.83 -26.33 9.55
C ASN A 486 5.61 -25.71 10.94
N GLY A 487 4.53 -26.12 11.60
CA GLY A 487 4.15 -25.65 12.94
C GLY A 487 3.26 -24.40 12.96
N MET A 488 2.89 -23.85 11.80
CA MET A 488 1.96 -22.73 11.66
C MET A 488 0.55 -23.23 11.30
N ASN A 489 -0.46 -22.70 11.98
CA ASN A 489 -1.88 -22.97 11.72
C ASN A 489 -2.54 -21.79 10.97
N VAL A 490 -3.80 -21.97 10.55
CA VAL A 490 -4.56 -20.94 9.82
C VAL A 490 -4.80 -19.68 10.67
N GLU A 491 -4.93 -19.87 11.98
CA GLU A 491 -5.15 -18.83 12.99
C GLU A 491 -3.89 -17.98 13.25
N ASP A 492 -2.70 -18.50 12.94
CA ASP A 492 -1.41 -17.83 13.14
C ASP A 492 -1.10 -16.83 12.00
N ILE A 493 -1.91 -16.82 10.93
CA ILE A 493 -1.73 -15.94 9.77
C ILE A 493 -2.18 -14.53 10.13
N ASP A 494 -1.22 -13.63 10.28
CA ASP A 494 -1.47 -12.20 10.50
C ASP A 494 -2.36 -11.59 9.40
N MET A 495 -3.52 -11.06 9.79
CA MET A 495 -4.47 -10.36 8.92
C MET A 495 -4.47 -8.84 9.13
N ASP A 496 -3.49 -8.29 9.86
CA ASP A 496 -3.38 -6.85 10.03
C ASP A 496 -3.03 -6.15 8.70
N GLU A 497 -3.57 -4.94 8.56
CA GLU A 497 -3.30 -4.02 7.46
C GLU A 497 -2.11 -3.11 7.81
N GLY A 498 -1.15 -3.01 6.88
CA GLY A 498 -0.11 -2.00 6.88
C GLY A 498 -0.65 -0.68 6.34
N ALA A 499 -0.46 0.40 7.10
CA ALA A 499 -0.84 1.74 6.69
C ALA A 499 0.03 2.23 5.52
N GLY A 500 -0.54 3.01 4.59
CA GLY A 500 0.19 3.57 3.44
C GLY A 500 -0.73 4.30 2.45
N LEU A 501 -0.18 4.73 1.32
CA LEU A 501 -0.96 5.24 0.18
C LEU A 501 -1.87 4.14 -0.40
N ALA A 502 -1.31 2.93 -0.51
CA ALA A 502 -2.04 1.69 -0.67
C ALA A 502 -1.95 0.87 0.62
N ILE A 503 -2.91 -0.02 0.87
CA ILE A 503 -2.97 -0.85 2.06
C ILE A 503 -2.38 -2.24 1.79
N HIS A 504 -1.20 -2.47 2.37
CA HIS A 504 -0.49 -3.74 2.28
C HIS A 504 -0.93 -4.68 3.42
N LYS A 505 -0.59 -5.97 3.31
CA LYS A 505 -0.57 -6.85 4.48
C LYS A 505 0.60 -6.43 5.39
N LYS A 506 0.40 -6.36 6.70
CA LYS A 506 1.39 -5.83 7.66
C LYS A 506 2.63 -6.72 7.78
N SER A 507 2.46 -8.02 8.02
CA SER A 507 3.55 -9.00 7.93
C SER A 507 3.57 -9.71 6.57
N PRO A 508 4.76 -10.00 5.99
CA PRO A 508 4.88 -10.77 4.75
C PRO A 508 4.17 -12.14 4.80
N LEU A 509 3.78 -12.65 3.64
CA LEU A 509 3.20 -13.99 3.49
C LEU A 509 4.29 -15.01 3.15
N PHE A 510 4.56 -15.93 4.07
CA PHE A 510 5.44 -17.07 3.85
C PHE A 510 4.64 -18.35 3.65
N LEU A 511 4.80 -19.02 2.49
CA LEU A 511 4.21 -20.33 2.24
C LEU A 511 5.27 -21.35 1.82
N GLN A 512 5.03 -22.63 2.11
CA GLN A 512 5.88 -23.74 1.66
C GLN A 512 5.22 -24.43 0.48
N THR A 513 6.00 -24.79 -0.54
CA THR A 513 5.52 -25.62 -1.65
C THR A 513 5.63 -27.10 -1.27
N ALA A 514 4.60 -27.87 -1.61
CA ALA A 514 4.74 -29.31 -1.80
C ALA A 514 5.04 -29.53 -3.30
N PHE A 515 6.26 -29.98 -3.61
CA PHE A 515 6.68 -30.15 -4.99
C PHE A 515 5.90 -31.28 -5.68
N ASN A 516 5.07 -30.91 -6.66
CA ASN A 516 4.29 -31.86 -7.43
C ASN A 516 5.11 -32.39 -8.62
N ALA A 517 5.88 -33.44 -8.36
CA ALA A 517 6.85 -34.00 -9.31
C ALA A 517 6.24 -34.58 -10.59
N GLU A 518 4.92 -34.80 -10.65
CA GLU A 518 4.24 -35.39 -11.81
C GLU A 518 4.14 -34.42 -12.99
N HIS A 519 4.02 -33.11 -12.74
CA HIS A 519 3.85 -32.11 -13.80
C HIS A 519 5.16 -31.56 -14.38
N TYR A 520 6.26 -31.48 -13.60
CA TYR A 520 7.52 -30.91 -14.08
C TYR A 520 8.39 -31.88 -14.92
N SER A 521 7.92 -33.11 -15.20
CA SER A 521 8.78 -34.18 -15.72
C SER A 521 8.46 -34.63 -17.15
N ARG A 522 8.95 -33.89 -18.15
CA ARG A 522 9.22 -34.47 -19.49
C ARG A 522 10.36 -33.84 -20.32
N ARG A 523 10.87 -32.65 -19.99
CA ARG A 523 12.08 -32.06 -20.65
C ARG A 523 13.32 -32.02 -19.77
N ASP A 524 13.21 -31.74 -18.47
CA ASP A 524 14.40 -31.52 -17.63
C ASP A 524 15.15 -32.79 -17.21
N ARG A 525 14.56 -33.97 -17.44
CA ARG A 525 15.26 -35.26 -17.27
C ARG A 525 16.51 -35.37 -18.18
N ASP A 526 16.50 -34.70 -19.33
CA ASP A 526 17.63 -34.71 -20.28
C ASP A 526 18.67 -33.61 -20.00
N LYS A 527 18.32 -32.57 -19.21
CA LYS A 527 19.24 -31.48 -18.84
C LYS A 527 20.07 -31.77 -17.59
N PHE A 528 19.52 -32.52 -16.62
CA PHE A 528 20.22 -32.86 -15.37
C PHE A 528 20.71 -34.32 -15.30
N GLY A 529 20.46 -35.13 -16.33
CA GLY A 529 20.93 -36.53 -16.42
C GLY A 529 22.42 -36.71 -16.77
N ARG A 530 23.19 -35.62 -16.90
CA ARG A 530 24.65 -35.63 -17.10
C ARG A 530 25.34 -34.72 -16.10
N ASP A 531 25.35 -35.13 -14.83
CA ASP A 531 26.53 -35.06 -13.96
C ASP A 531 26.31 -35.86 -12.66
N GLY A 532 27.16 -36.87 -12.45
CA GLY A 532 27.53 -37.39 -11.12
C GLY A 532 26.45 -37.93 -10.18
N VAL A 533 25.94 -39.15 -10.42
CA VAL A 533 25.55 -40.06 -9.34
C VAL A 533 26.20 -41.42 -9.57
N GLY A 534 27.08 -41.84 -8.66
CA GLY A 534 27.63 -43.18 -8.64
C GLY A 534 26.58 -44.17 -8.14
N ASP A 535 26.29 -45.21 -8.92
CA ASP A 535 25.38 -46.29 -8.52
C ASP A 535 26.16 -47.32 -7.67
N ASP A 536 26.17 -47.11 -6.35
CA ASP A 536 26.70 -48.09 -5.39
C ASP A 536 25.81 -49.35 -5.40
N ARG A 537 26.16 -50.34 -6.24
CA ARG A 537 25.56 -51.68 -6.18
C ARG A 537 26.54 -52.74 -5.69
N VAL A 538 26.09 -53.37 -4.62
CA VAL A 538 26.71 -54.47 -3.91
C VAL A 538 26.87 -55.69 -4.82
N SER A 539 28.14 -56.09 -4.98
CA SER A 539 28.67 -57.43 -5.30
C SER A 539 27.82 -58.41 -6.12
N GLU A 540 28.31 -58.76 -7.32
CA GLU A 540 28.44 -60.15 -7.75
C GLU A 540 29.62 -60.28 -8.73
N ALA A 541 30.45 -61.32 -8.56
CA ALA A 541 31.54 -61.67 -9.49
C ALA A 541 31.13 -62.95 -10.23
N PRO A 542 31.47 -63.12 -11.53
CA PRO A 542 32.81 -63.65 -11.82
C PRO A 542 33.47 -63.34 -13.20
N ARG A 543 34.81 -63.43 -13.20
CA ARG A 543 35.71 -63.96 -14.26
C ARG A 543 35.95 -63.24 -15.61
N GLN A 544 37.24 -62.86 -15.74
CA GLN A 544 38.18 -63.20 -16.82
C GLN A 544 38.28 -62.36 -18.12
N ASN A 545 39.54 -62.30 -18.60
CA ASN A 545 40.07 -61.84 -19.90
C ASN A 545 40.08 -60.31 -20.18
N GLU A 546 41.01 -59.74 -20.95
CA GLU A 546 42.46 -60.00 -21.17
C GLU A 546 43.06 -58.82 -21.98
N GLU A 547 44.37 -58.55 -21.83
CA GLU A 547 45.27 -57.84 -22.78
C GLU A 547 45.09 -56.37 -23.24
N GLY A 548 46.21 -55.75 -23.68
CA GLY A 548 46.29 -54.56 -24.56
C GLY A 548 46.29 -53.17 -23.90
N ALA A 549 47.38 -52.46 -23.56
CA ALA A 549 48.70 -52.19 -24.18
C ALA A 549 48.74 -51.10 -25.28
N GLY A 550 49.64 -50.10 -25.11
CA GLY A 550 49.99 -49.03 -26.09
C GLY A 550 49.27 -47.69 -25.82
N ARG A 551 49.93 -46.58 -25.41
CA ARG A 551 50.87 -45.70 -26.16
C ARG A 551 50.30 -45.27 -27.51
N ASP A 552 50.23 -43.98 -27.84
CA ASP A 552 51.45 -43.15 -27.97
C ASP A 552 51.29 -41.63 -27.72
N GLN A 553 52.41 -40.90 -27.76
CA GLN A 553 52.53 -39.46 -27.48
C GLN A 553 52.67 -38.57 -28.73
N GLY A 554 52.11 -37.36 -28.67
CA GLY A 554 52.55 -36.19 -29.46
C GLY A 554 51.94 -34.92 -28.85
N LYS A 555 52.64 -34.05 -28.11
CA LYS A 555 53.76 -33.16 -28.49
C LYS A 555 53.39 -32.27 -29.69
N CYS A 556 53.55 -30.93 -29.67
CA CYS A 556 54.20 -30.07 -28.67
C CYS A 556 53.94 -28.56 -28.96
N ARG A 557 53.84 -27.73 -27.89
CA ARG A 557 54.44 -26.36 -27.75
C ARG A 557 54.00 -25.24 -28.74
N HIS A 558 54.24 -23.94 -28.52
CA HIS A 558 55.03 -23.15 -27.55
C HIS A 558 54.22 -21.88 -27.15
N GLU A 559 54.03 -21.57 -25.85
CA GLU A 559 54.78 -20.56 -25.05
C GLU A 559 54.65 -19.06 -25.43
N ARG A 560 54.11 -18.28 -24.48
CA ARG A 560 54.84 -17.30 -23.63
C ARG A 560 53.93 -16.88 -22.44
N ASP A 561 54.38 -17.01 -21.17
CA ASP A 561 55.10 -16.00 -20.34
C ASP A 561 54.28 -14.69 -20.14
N ARG A 562 54.06 -14.05 -18.95
CA ARG A 562 54.54 -14.06 -17.53
C ARG A 562 53.53 -13.27 -16.65
N ARG A 563 53.54 -13.15 -15.31
CA ARG A 563 54.14 -13.78 -14.09
C ARG A 563 53.43 -13.14 -12.85
N PHE A 564 53.76 -13.58 -11.63
CA PHE A 564 53.47 -13.03 -10.28
C PHE A 564 52.21 -13.62 -9.64
N GLU A 565 52.32 -14.62 -8.74
CA GLU A 565 52.90 -14.63 -7.36
C GLU A 565 51.99 -13.84 -6.40
N ASP A 566 51.27 -14.42 -5.42
CA ASP A 566 51.64 -15.38 -4.34
C ASP A 566 52.55 -14.70 -3.29
N SER A 567 52.35 -14.74 -1.96
CA SER A 567 51.51 -15.57 -1.08
C SER A 567 51.24 -14.91 0.30
N SER A 568 50.24 -15.42 1.03
CA SER A 568 50.11 -15.62 2.51
C SER A 568 50.60 -14.61 3.59
N ILE A 569 49.83 -14.49 4.70
CA ILE A 569 50.23 -14.91 6.07
C ILE A 569 49.08 -14.76 7.12
N ASN A 570 49.08 -15.70 8.06
CA ASN A 570 48.18 -15.93 9.22
C ASN A 570 47.65 -14.74 10.04
N TYR A 571 46.52 -14.98 10.73
CA TYR A 571 46.38 -14.65 12.16
C TYR A 571 45.72 -15.79 12.98
N ARG A 572 46.09 -15.87 14.27
CA ARG A 572 45.71 -16.94 15.22
C ARG A 572 44.28 -16.77 15.75
N GLY A 573 43.66 -17.89 16.13
CA GLY A 573 42.38 -17.88 16.83
C GLY A 573 42.45 -17.42 18.30
N GLN A 574 41.34 -16.87 18.77
CA GLN A 574 40.96 -16.81 20.19
C GLN A 574 39.50 -17.29 20.30
N HIS A 575 39.22 -18.14 21.29
CA HIS A 575 37.86 -18.52 21.63
C HIS A 575 37.13 -17.34 22.28
N PHE A 576 35.99 -16.94 21.71
CA PHE A 576 34.92 -16.24 22.43
C PHE A 576 33.57 -16.81 21.98
N GLU A 577 32.60 -16.83 22.90
CA GLU A 577 31.35 -17.57 22.78
C GLU A 577 30.43 -16.99 21.70
N PHE A 578 29.90 -17.86 20.82
CA PHE A 578 28.97 -17.45 19.77
C PHE A 578 27.55 -17.27 20.31
N LEU A 579 27.16 -16.02 20.56
CA LEU A 579 25.75 -15.61 20.55
C LEU A 579 25.32 -15.29 19.10
N PRO A 580 24.19 -15.81 18.61
CA PRO A 580 23.84 -15.69 17.19
C PRO A 580 23.25 -14.30 16.86
N PHE A 581 24.10 -13.40 16.35
CA PHE A 581 23.63 -12.23 15.61
C PHE A 581 23.16 -12.64 14.21
N GLY A 582 21.87 -12.92 14.07
CA GLY A 582 21.20 -13.12 12.79
C GLY A 582 21.11 -11.81 12.01
N GLY A 583 22.02 -11.59 11.06
CA GLY A 583 21.93 -10.49 10.10
C GLY A 583 20.94 -10.80 8.98
N GLY A 584 19.73 -10.24 9.06
CA GLY A 584 18.80 -10.10 7.94
C GLY A 584 18.63 -8.62 7.54
N PRO A 585 18.23 -8.31 6.29
CA PRO A 585 17.83 -6.96 5.94
C PRO A 585 16.62 -6.56 6.79
N ARG A 586 16.69 -5.39 7.43
CA ARG A 586 15.63 -4.90 8.33
C ARG A 586 14.42 -4.44 7.52
N ILE A 587 13.49 -5.35 7.25
CA ILE A 587 12.12 -5.02 6.88
C ILE A 587 11.44 -4.40 8.12
N CYS A 588 10.71 -3.31 7.92
CA CYS A 588 10.13 -2.40 8.94
C CYS A 588 11.16 -1.58 9.76
N PRO A 589 11.02 -0.24 9.73
CA PRO A 589 10.23 0.42 10.77
C PRO A 589 8.90 0.99 10.24
N GLY A 590 7.94 1.21 11.15
CA GLY A 590 6.53 1.40 10.83
C GLY A 590 6.19 2.64 9.99
N ILE A 591 5.24 2.47 9.07
CA ILE A 591 4.68 3.54 8.23
C ILE A 591 3.76 4.40 9.11
N ASN A 592 4.26 5.55 9.54
CA ASN A 592 3.57 6.42 10.49
C ASN A 592 2.55 7.32 9.76
N MET A 593 1.36 6.76 9.48
CA MET A 593 0.21 7.55 9.02
C MET A 593 -0.41 8.33 10.18
N GLY A 594 -0.38 9.65 10.08
CA GLY A 594 -1.35 10.54 10.73
C GLY A 594 -1.14 10.87 12.21
N VAL A 595 -0.18 10.27 12.91
CA VAL A 595 0.31 10.84 14.18
C VAL A 595 1.44 11.81 13.86
N LEU A 596 1.44 12.96 14.54
CA LEU A 596 2.48 13.97 14.42
C LEU A 596 3.86 13.30 14.52
N ASN A 597 4.78 13.58 13.59
CA ASN A 597 6.21 13.26 13.78
C ASN A 597 6.62 13.70 15.19
N VAL A 598 7.53 13.01 15.87
CA VAL A 598 7.91 13.35 17.27
C VAL A 598 8.23 14.85 17.40
N GLU A 599 8.88 15.42 16.39
CA GLU A 599 9.18 16.86 16.30
C GLU A 599 7.94 17.74 16.10
N HIS A 600 6.98 17.32 15.27
CA HIS A 600 5.66 17.96 15.14
C HIS A 600 4.92 17.95 16.48
N ALA A 601 4.94 16.82 17.20
CA ALA A 601 4.26 16.65 18.48
C ALA A 601 4.86 17.56 19.56
N LEU A 602 6.19 17.57 19.69
CA LEU A 602 6.90 18.42 20.64
C LEU A 602 6.78 19.92 20.29
N ALA A 603 6.80 20.28 19.00
CA ALA A 603 6.62 21.66 18.56
C ALA A 603 5.19 22.16 18.79
N ASN A 604 4.16 21.35 18.48
CA ASN A 604 2.77 21.73 18.75
C ASN A 604 2.45 21.74 20.25
N LEU A 605 3.08 20.88 21.06
CA LEU A 605 3.00 20.96 22.52
C LEU A 605 3.51 22.31 23.04
N LEU A 606 4.70 22.73 22.59
CA LEU A 606 5.29 24.03 22.93
C LEU A 606 4.47 25.24 22.42
N TYR A 607 3.64 25.05 21.38
CA TYR A 607 2.73 26.07 20.87
C TYR A 607 1.36 26.11 21.58
N CYS A 608 0.88 24.97 22.09
CA CYS A 608 -0.39 24.90 22.82
C CYS A 608 -0.27 25.34 24.29
N PHE A 609 0.91 25.19 24.90
CA PHE A 609 1.21 25.68 26.25
C PHE A 609 1.94 27.03 26.18
N ASP A 610 1.20 28.07 25.79
CA ASP A 610 1.68 29.45 25.72
C ASP A 610 1.92 29.99 27.15
N TRP A 611 3.14 29.85 27.65
CA TRP A 611 3.57 30.30 28.98
C TRP A 611 4.77 31.22 28.82
N GLU A 612 4.65 32.46 29.31
CA GLU A 612 5.77 33.40 29.39
C GLU A 612 6.93 32.75 30.16
N LEU A 613 8.05 32.50 29.47
CA LEU A 613 9.25 31.99 30.11
C LEU A 613 9.75 33.05 31.11
N PRO A 614 10.01 32.69 32.39
CA PRO A 614 10.61 33.63 33.32
C PRO A 614 11.98 34.06 32.76
N ASN A 615 12.20 35.38 32.73
CA ASN A 615 13.35 36.09 32.12
C ASN A 615 13.16 36.61 30.68
N GLY A 616 11.93 36.78 30.18
CA GLY A 616 11.61 37.85 29.21
C GLY A 616 12.29 37.76 27.83
N MET A 617 12.52 36.55 27.33
CA MET A 617 12.88 36.34 25.91
C MET A 617 11.61 36.21 25.07
N ASN A 618 11.47 37.04 24.05
CA ASN A 618 10.35 36.99 23.11
C ASN A 618 10.62 35.93 22.02
N VAL A 619 9.55 35.35 21.45
CA VAL A 619 9.68 34.39 20.33
C VAL A 619 10.09 35.08 19.01
N GLU A 620 10.08 36.41 19.00
CA GLU A 620 10.42 37.25 17.83
C GLU A 620 11.94 37.40 17.60
N ASP A 621 12.80 37.03 18.55
CA ASP A 621 14.27 37.19 18.46
C ASP A 621 14.99 36.07 17.65
N ILE A 622 14.27 35.32 16.81
CA ILE A 622 14.89 34.44 15.81
C ILE A 622 15.05 35.24 14.51
N GLU A 623 16.19 35.91 14.35
CA GLU A 623 16.51 36.64 13.11
C GLU A 623 16.45 35.70 11.89
N MET A 624 15.50 35.99 11.01
CA MET A 624 15.24 35.27 9.76
C MET A 624 16.45 35.22 8.80
N ASP A 625 17.42 36.12 8.97
CA ASP A 625 18.53 36.31 8.04
C ASP A 625 19.71 35.32 8.27
N GLU A 626 19.89 34.76 9.48
CA GLU A 626 20.90 33.71 9.69
C GLU A 626 20.55 32.40 8.96
N VAL A 627 19.25 32.12 8.76
CA VAL A 627 18.79 30.92 8.05
C VAL A 627 19.07 31.03 6.55
N ALA A 628 18.94 32.22 5.96
CA ALA A 628 19.26 32.47 4.55
C ALA A 628 20.78 32.39 4.27
N GLY A 629 21.64 32.71 5.24
CA GLY A 629 23.09 32.68 5.10
C GLY A 629 23.71 31.29 4.90
N LEU A 630 22.99 30.21 5.23
CA LEU A 630 23.49 28.82 5.17
C LEU A 630 23.34 28.15 3.80
N GLU A 631 22.69 28.80 2.83
CA GLU A 631 22.50 28.28 1.47
C GLU A 631 23.81 28.31 0.63
N LEU A 632 24.79 29.14 1.01
CA LEU A 632 25.97 29.46 0.17
C LEU A 632 27.29 28.73 0.51
N ARG A 633 27.30 27.78 1.46
CA ARG A 633 28.50 26.97 1.80
C ARG A 633 28.23 25.47 1.87
N LYS A 634 27.88 24.87 0.73
CA LYS A 634 27.81 23.40 0.54
C LYS A 634 28.62 22.97 -0.69
N ARG A 635 29.92 22.73 -0.49
CA ARG A 635 30.76 21.88 -1.36
C ARG A 635 31.47 20.87 -0.44
N SER A 636 31.57 19.62 -0.88
CA SER A 636 32.14 18.43 -0.21
C SER A 636 31.22 17.70 0.81
N PRO A 637 30.82 16.44 0.54
CA PRO A 637 29.91 15.65 1.37
C PRO A 637 30.64 14.62 2.26
N LEU A 638 31.43 15.08 3.24
CA LEU A 638 31.96 14.24 4.33
C LEU A 638 31.87 15.05 5.63
N LEU A 639 31.44 14.40 6.74
CA LEU A 639 31.28 14.97 8.11
C LEU A 639 30.01 15.82 8.41
N LEU A 640 28.79 15.27 8.31
CA LEU A 640 27.59 15.85 8.97
C LEU A 640 26.65 14.81 9.59
N GLY A 641 27.13 14.09 10.61
CA GLY A 641 26.29 13.27 11.50
C GLY A 641 25.77 13.99 12.76
N GLY A 642 26.07 15.29 12.93
CA GLY A 642 25.95 15.99 14.23
C GLY A 642 24.93 17.12 14.35
N THR A 643 24.26 17.53 13.27
CA THR A 643 23.34 18.69 13.29
C THR A 643 21.86 18.32 13.47
N TYR A 644 21.38 17.24 12.83
CA TYR A 644 19.98 16.82 12.94
C TYR A 644 19.59 16.35 14.35
N THR A 645 20.44 15.53 14.99
CA THR A 645 20.23 15.03 16.36
C THR A 645 20.16 16.13 17.42
N ASN A 646 20.73 17.31 17.15
CA ASN A 646 20.83 18.41 18.10
C ASN A 646 19.50 19.18 18.28
N GLN A 647 18.63 19.21 17.26
CA GLN A 647 17.34 19.90 17.35
C GLN A 647 16.28 19.07 18.09
N THR A 648 16.17 17.77 17.80
CA THR A 648 15.23 16.87 18.47
C THR A 648 15.50 16.78 19.99
N GLU A 649 16.78 16.71 20.40
CA GLU A 649 17.14 16.69 21.83
C GLU A 649 16.86 18.04 22.52
N LYS A 650 17.06 19.19 21.84
CA LYS A 650 16.64 20.51 22.39
C LYS A 650 15.14 20.60 22.62
N LEU A 651 14.32 20.00 21.75
CA LEU A 651 12.87 19.94 21.93
C LEU A 651 12.49 19.01 23.11
N LYS A 652 13.11 17.84 23.23
CA LYS A 652 12.91 16.94 24.37
C LYS A 652 13.29 17.61 25.69
N GLU A 653 14.44 18.28 25.77
CA GLU A 653 14.87 19.01 26.98
C GLU A 653 13.87 20.11 27.39
N LYS A 654 13.30 20.86 26.44
CA LYS A 654 12.23 21.82 26.76
C LYS A 654 11.00 21.14 27.38
N VAL A 655 10.59 19.98 26.88
CA VAL A 655 9.45 19.22 27.44
C VAL A 655 9.77 18.61 28.81
N ARG A 656 10.99 18.12 29.02
CA ARG A 656 11.49 17.70 30.36
C ARG A 656 11.45 18.85 31.36
N LEU A 657 11.88 20.04 30.94
CA LEU A 657 11.82 21.26 31.75
C LEU A 657 10.37 21.66 32.08
N MET A 658 9.42 21.52 31.14
CA MET A 658 8.00 21.72 31.44
C MET A 658 7.48 20.72 32.48
N LEU A 659 7.65 19.41 32.25
CA LEU A 659 7.25 18.37 33.22
C LEU A 659 7.86 18.57 34.62
N LYS A 660 9.08 19.14 34.69
CA LYS A 660 9.75 19.46 35.96
C LYS A 660 9.23 20.74 36.62
N ASN A 661 8.96 21.80 35.85
CA ASN A 661 8.73 23.15 36.36
C ASN A 661 7.24 23.57 36.41
N THR A 662 6.32 22.85 35.76
CA THR A 662 4.87 23.12 35.84
C THR A 662 4.40 23.04 37.29
N SER A 663 4.00 24.19 37.84
CA SER A 663 3.44 24.32 39.19
C SER A 663 1.92 24.16 39.15
N GLY A 664 1.42 23.14 39.85
CA GLY A 664 0.00 22.81 39.92
C GLY A 664 -0.30 21.41 39.38
N GLN A 665 -0.97 20.59 40.20
CA GLN A 665 -1.17 19.16 39.90
C GLN A 665 -2.04 18.93 38.65
N ILE A 666 -3.05 19.77 38.42
CA ILE A 666 -3.96 19.68 37.27
C ILE A 666 -3.21 19.97 35.96
N ALA A 667 -2.51 21.10 35.86
CA ALA A 667 -1.73 21.45 34.67
C ALA A 667 -0.66 20.38 34.33
N LYS A 668 -0.09 19.75 35.37
CA LYS A 668 0.85 18.64 35.21
C LYS A 668 0.19 17.39 34.64
N LEU A 669 -1.03 17.06 35.07
CA LEU A 669 -1.84 15.96 34.53
C LEU A 669 -2.32 16.24 33.10
N GLU A 670 -2.69 17.47 32.78
CA GLU A 670 -3.06 17.87 31.41
C GLU A 670 -1.88 17.80 30.45
N LEU A 671 -0.67 18.18 30.89
CA LEU A 671 0.56 18.02 30.12
C LEU A 671 0.87 16.53 29.86
N ILE A 672 0.75 15.67 30.88
CA ILE A 672 0.91 14.21 30.74
C ILE A 672 -0.13 13.63 29.77
N ASP A 673 -1.41 13.96 29.94
CA ASP A 673 -2.48 13.48 29.03
C ASP A 673 -2.25 13.92 27.58
N THR A 674 -1.70 15.12 27.38
CA THR A 674 -1.38 15.64 26.06
C THR A 674 -0.22 14.89 25.44
N LEU A 675 0.84 14.57 26.20
CA LEU A 675 1.98 13.76 25.73
C LEU A 675 1.55 12.34 25.34
N GLU A 676 0.68 11.71 26.13
CA GLU A 676 0.12 10.39 25.84
C GLU A 676 -0.79 10.41 24.59
N ARG A 677 -1.70 11.39 24.47
CA ARG A 677 -2.57 11.55 23.29
C ARG A 677 -1.81 11.87 22.01
N LEU A 678 -0.67 12.56 22.10
CA LEU A 678 0.23 12.82 20.99
C LEU A 678 1.12 11.62 20.63
N GLY A 679 1.04 10.51 21.38
CA GLY A 679 1.82 9.30 21.13
C GLY A 679 3.31 9.44 21.46
N VAL A 680 3.70 10.44 22.25
CA VAL A 680 5.11 10.74 22.59
C VAL A 680 5.46 10.55 24.08
N GLY A 681 4.50 10.09 24.91
CA GLY A 681 4.72 9.81 26.33
C GLY A 681 5.91 8.88 26.62
N TYR A 682 6.14 7.90 25.75
CA TYR A 682 7.27 6.96 25.82
C TYR A 682 8.67 7.61 25.82
N LEU A 683 8.80 8.88 25.41
CA LEU A 683 10.06 9.62 25.44
C LEU A 683 10.37 10.26 26.80
N PHE A 684 9.39 10.28 27.71
CA PHE A 684 9.43 10.96 29.01
C PHE A 684 8.93 10.08 30.16
N GLU A 685 8.97 8.75 30.00
CA GLU A 685 8.36 7.79 30.94
C GLU A 685 8.86 7.97 32.37
N GLY A 686 10.15 8.30 32.56
CA GLY A 686 10.73 8.56 33.88
C GLY A 686 10.23 9.86 34.52
N GLU A 687 10.12 10.92 33.74
CA GLU A 687 9.62 12.23 34.15
C GLU A 687 8.10 12.21 34.42
N ILE A 688 7.34 11.47 33.62
CA ILE A 688 5.91 11.20 33.81
C ILE A 688 5.71 10.39 35.09
N LYS A 689 6.40 9.26 35.26
CA LYS A 689 6.29 8.40 36.45
C LYS A 689 6.59 9.19 37.72
N LYS A 690 7.70 9.94 37.78
CA LYS A 690 8.05 10.78 38.93
C LYS A 690 6.96 11.82 39.22
N SER A 691 6.41 12.43 38.18
CA SER A 691 5.33 13.42 38.34
C SER A 691 4.04 12.80 38.89
N LEU A 692 3.73 11.55 38.54
CA LEU A 692 2.58 10.82 39.07
C LEU A 692 2.81 10.32 40.51
N GLU A 693 4.03 9.91 40.87
CA GLU A 693 4.41 9.58 42.25
C GLU A 693 4.24 10.79 43.19
N ASP A 694 4.70 11.98 42.78
CA ASP A 694 4.51 13.25 43.50
C ASP A 694 3.03 13.61 43.68
N ILE A 695 2.17 13.25 42.71
CA ILE A 695 0.73 13.54 42.73
C ILE A 695 -0.02 12.56 43.64
N ASP A 696 0.26 11.25 43.56
CA ASP A 696 -0.36 10.23 44.42
C ASP A 696 0.00 10.43 45.90
N HIS A 697 1.25 10.82 46.21
CA HIS A 697 1.66 11.14 47.59
C HIS A 697 0.91 12.35 48.17
N ASN A 698 0.43 13.27 47.32
CA ASN A 698 -0.32 14.45 47.74
C ASN A 698 -1.84 14.28 47.58
N LYS A 699 -2.37 13.05 47.35
CA LYS A 699 -3.80 12.78 47.09
C LYS A 699 -4.80 13.20 48.19
N ASN A 700 -4.31 13.57 49.37
CA ASN A 700 -5.14 13.95 50.53
C ASN A 700 -5.26 15.48 50.77
N LYS A 701 -4.70 16.33 49.90
CA LYS A 701 -4.68 17.81 50.08
C LYS A 701 -5.63 18.60 49.16
N TRP A 702 -6.58 17.96 48.50
CA TRP A 702 -7.32 18.56 47.38
C TRP A 702 -8.56 19.32 47.88
N THR A 703 -8.71 20.56 47.42
CA THR A 703 -9.97 21.31 47.51
C THR A 703 -10.95 20.80 46.45
N LYS A 704 -12.25 20.81 46.78
CA LYS A 704 -13.34 20.17 45.99
C LYS A 704 -13.75 20.97 44.74
N ASP A 705 -12.80 21.56 44.02
CA ASP A 705 -13.09 22.70 43.14
C ASP A 705 -13.45 22.35 41.69
N SER A 706 -13.27 21.10 41.24
CA SER A 706 -13.73 20.68 39.90
C SER A 706 -13.85 19.16 39.71
N LEU A 707 -15.03 18.70 39.27
CA LEU A 707 -15.29 17.31 38.88
C LEU A 707 -14.37 16.84 37.73
N TYR A 708 -14.00 17.76 36.83
CA TYR A 708 -13.08 17.49 35.73
C TYR A 708 -11.69 17.10 36.25
N ALA A 709 -11.15 17.89 37.18
CA ALA A 709 -9.84 17.62 37.80
C ALA A 709 -9.82 16.24 38.48
N THR A 710 -10.86 15.92 39.26
CA THR A 710 -11.02 14.60 39.88
C THR A 710 -11.03 13.48 38.83
N SER A 711 -11.83 13.61 37.77
CA SER A 711 -11.93 12.58 36.71
C SER A 711 -10.63 12.38 35.93
N LEU A 712 -9.90 13.46 35.66
CA LEU A 712 -8.64 13.44 34.92
C LEU A 712 -7.55 12.73 35.73
N THR A 713 -7.43 13.06 37.03
CA THR A 713 -6.53 12.40 37.97
C THR A 713 -6.79 10.90 38.06
N PHE A 714 -8.04 10.48 38.28
CA PHE A 714 -8.39 9.06 38.38
C PHE A 714 -8.09 8.28 37.10
N ARG A 715 -8.38 8.86 35.92
CA ARG A 715 -8.09 8.20 34.63
C ARG A 715 -6.59 7.99 34.45
N ILE A 716 -5.78 9.02 34.65
CA ILE A 716 -4.33 8.96 34.40
C ILE A 716 -3.64 8.06 35.42
N LEU A 717 -3.93 8.20 36.72
CA LEU A 717 -3.35 7.31 37.75
C LEU A 717 -3.69 5.84 37.50
N ARG A 718 -4.94 5.54 37.10
CA ARG A 718 -5.33 4.16 36.73
C ARG A 718 -4.64 3.67 35.47
N GLN A 719 -4.46 4.53 34.46
CA GLN A 719 -3.76 4.21 33.22
C GLN A 719 -2.29 3.84 33.46
N HIS A 720 -1.63 4.45 34.46
CA HIS A 720 -0.26 4.11 34.87
C HIS A 720 -0.18 3.14 36.08
N GLY A 721 -1.27 2.43 36.41
CA GLY A 721 -1.24 1.28 37.32
C GLY A 721 -1.27 1.59 38.83
N TYR A 722 -1.53 2.83 39.25
CA TYR A 722 -1.68 3.18 40.66
C TYR A 722 -3.01 2.61 41.21
N LYS A 723 -2.98 2.02 42.40
CA LYS A 723 -4.15 1.41 43.05
C LYS A 723 -4.85 2.40 43.98
N GLU A 724 -6.17 2.33 44.03
CA GLU A 724 -6.97 2.99 45.07
C GLU A 724 -6.61 2.42 46.44
N SER A 725 -6.11 3.28 47.33
CA SER A 725 -6.11 3.01 48.76
C SER A 725 -7.49 3.36 49.30
N ALA A 726 -8.35 2.36 49.52
CA ALA A 726 -9.62 2.56 50.21
C ALA A 726 -9.35 3.21 51.58
N GLY A 727 -9.85 4.43 51.77
CA GLY A 727 -9.46 5.31 52.88
C GLY A 727 -10.58 6.23 53.32
N ASN A 728 -11.33 5.75 54.32
CA ASN A 728 -12.37 6.42 55.11
C ASN A 728 -13.62 6.93 54.39
N GLU A 729 -14.68 6.12 54.53
CA GLU A 729 -16.03 6.61 54.76
C GLU A 729 -16.04 7.59 55.95
N ASN A 730 -16.28 8.89 55.69
CA ASN A 730 -16.92 9.91 56.55
C ASN A 730 -16.45 11.35 56.18
N MET A 731 -17.01 11.95 55.11
CA MET A 731 -17.15 13.42 54.98
C MET A 731 -18.04 13.88 53.82
#